data_AF-A0AAW1L8B8-F1
#
_entry.id   AF-A0AAW1L8B8-F1
#
_cell.length_a   1.000
_cell.length_b   1.000
_cell.length_c   1.000
_cell.angle_alpha   90.00
_cell.angle_beta   90.00
_cell.angle_gamma   90.00
#
_symmetry.space_group_name_H-M   'P 1'
#
loop_
_entity.id
_entity.type
_entity.pdbx_description
1 polymer ?
#
loop_
_entity_poly.entity_id
_entity_poly.type
_entity_poly.pdbx_seq_one_letter_code
_entity_poly.pdbx_strand_id
1 'polypeptide(L)'
;MVGCNPCTYMYRGTHTCYCLRHNSTETTANAAVDQPGESTSERKQVEVSTCCCRSNDRSNRLLMKVLVRLTFDLVLCIRKELLFIGESKMSALRGQVLSGTDVAKEIRQQLAEDVTKIKTTIPGFEPGLAIVQVGGREDSNVYIRMKIRAASEIGIKAEHVKLPRTTTETELLSKLKKLNEDPKIHGIIVQLPLDSDNNIDQHLITDTVSPDKDVDGLNTINEGRVAIGDLTSFLPCTPNGCIELIRRSGVSMGGAEAVVLGRSKIVGTPVAELLKWNHATVTVCHSKTRNLQDVCKKADILVVGIGKAELVRGSWIKPGAVVIDCGINVLPDPTKKSGQRIVGDVAYDEARQVASHITPVPGGVGPMTVAMLMKNTVQSAQRAANKIIQHTWTLRPLPLHLNRPVPSDIAIAHSQEPKDIAQLAEEIGLYPGETSLYGNKKAKIIVSSVLKRLGHQKDGKYVVVVGITPTPLGEGKSTTSVGLVQALSAHKHKNAFVCLRQPSQGPTFGIKGGAAGGGYSQVIPMEDFNLHLTGDIHAVGAAHNLLAAQMDARIFHEATQADKALYDRLVPTIKGERKFSKIQLRRLQRLGINKTDPNSLTDEEKGKFARLNIDTNNIVWNRVVDINDRYLRKITIGQSPTEKGHTRETSYMITVASEIMAILALAKDLEDFKERLSKMVVAFDKNGGPVTADDLGCTGALMVLLKDAVEPTLMQTLEGSPVLVHAGPFANIAHGCSSILADKVALKLVGEDGYVVTEAGFGSDIGMEKFFDIKCRASGNVPNAVVLVTTVRALKMHGGGPAVTPGAPLKSEYTQENLELLKKGLPNLNKHISNCGKFGLPVVVAINRMTTDTDAEIQMVRETAIQNGAFDAVPSTHWADGGAGAEKLAEAVIAACNKPNNFHFLYDLNTSIDDKIRTISREMYGAGDVVYDEKVKLAIQRYTEQGFGNLPICMAKTPLSLSGDPSIKGVPVDFTLKINDISISAGAGFIVPICGEITRMPGLSTRPSIYDMDLNTETGEIEGLF
;
A
#
# COMPACT_ATOMS: atom_id res chain seq x y z
N MET A 1 60.68 2.09 -18.28
CA MET A 1 60.87 0.65 -17.99
C MET A 1 59.56 0.21 -17.33
N VAL A 2 58.61 -0.47 -17.99
CA VAL A 2 58.67 -1.81 -18.66
C VAL A 2 59.13 -2.87 -17.65
N GLY A 3 58.38 -3.94 -17.32
CA GLY A 3 57.03 -4.40 -17.68
C GLY A 3 56.50 -5.28 -16.52
N CYS A 4 55.56 -6.23 -16.63
CA CYS A 4 54.64 -6.68 -17.67
C CYS A 4 53.47 -7.45 -16.99
N ASN A 5 52.28 -7.44 -17.61
CA ASN A 5 51.18 -8.40 -17.36
C ASN A 5 51.49 -9.74 -18.11
N PRO A 6 50.72 -10.86 -18.08
CA PRO A 6 49.30 -11.00 -17.68
C PRO A 6 48.85 -12.32 -16.98
N CYS A 7 47.54 -12.37 -16.66
CA CYS A 7 46.60 -13.51 -16.76
C CYS A 7 46.99 -14.95 -16.36
N THR A 8 46.18 -15.53 -15.45
CA THR A 8 46.03 -16.99 -15.27
C THR A 8 44.68 -17.48 -15.79
N TYR A 9 44.66 -18.61 -16.51
CA TYR A 9 43.45 -19.31 -16.94
C TYR A 9 43.70 -20.84 -16.93
N MET A 10 42.65 -21.60 -16.64
CA MET A 10 42.44 -23.04 -16.89
C MET A 10 43.10 -24.16 -16.03
N TYR A 11 42.19 -24.95 -15.43
CA TYR A 11 42.10 -26.43 -15.41
C TYR A 11 43.12 -27.32 -14.68
N ARG A 12 42.59 -28.05 -13.68
CA ARG A 12 42.54 -29.54 -13.48
C ARG A 12 41.98 -29.81 -12.07
N GLY A 13 41.16 -30.82 -11.76
CA GLY A 13 40.45 -31.83 -12.56
C GLY A 13 40.01 -33.02 -11.68
N THR A 14 39.01 -33.83 -12.10
CA THR A 14 38.75 -35.26 -11.73
C THR A 14 38.52 -35.63 -10.23
N HIS A 15 37.73 -36.64 -9.80
CA HIS A 15 36.87 -37.69 -10.41
C HIS A 15 35.94 -38.29 -9.33
N THR A 16 34.68 -38.62 -9.67
CA THR A 16 33.88 -39.84 -9.29
C THR A 16 32.42 -39.57 -9.73
N CYS A 17 31.77 -40.28 -10.66
CA CYS A 17 31.65 -41.72 -10.95
C CYS A 17 30.72 -42.48 -9.98
N TYR A 18 29.48 -42.73 -10.42
CA TYR A 18 28.58 -43.75 -9.88
C TYR A 18 27.81 -44.40 -11.03
N CYS A 19 27.96 -45.72 -11.21
CA CYS A 19 27.23 -46.48 -12.20
C CYS A 19 27.02 -47.94 -11.74
N LEU A 20 25.76 -48.25 -11.38
CA LEU A 20 25.04 -49.52 -11.57
C LEU A 20 25.54 -50.89 -11.03
N ARG A 21 24.52 -51.75 -10.77
CA ARG A 21 24.48 -53.25 -10.68
C ARG A 21 24.56 -53.86 -9.26
N HIS A 22 23.97 -55.04 -8.97
CA HIS A 22 22.82 -55.82 -9.48
C HIS A 22 22.59 -57.03 -8.53
N ASN A 23 21.39 -57.63 -8.55
CA ASN A 23 21.08 -59.10 -8.60
C ASN A 23 19.59 -59.31 -8.21
N SER A 24 18.69 -59.77 -9.09
CA SER A 24 18.46 -61.14 -9.62
C SER A 24 17.81 -62.08 -8.58
N THR A 25 16.62 -62.63 -8.82
CA THR A 25 16.25 -63.73 -9.75
C THR A 25 14.74 -63.63 -10.11
N GLU A 26 14.28 -63.87 -11.35
CA GLU A 26 13.85 -65.17 -11.96
C GLU A 26 12.80 -65.96 -11.12
N THR A 27 11.74 -66.60 -11.65
CA THR A 27 11.42 -67.00 -13.04
C THR A 27 9.91 -67.23 -13.29
N THR A 28 9.54 -67.30 -14.59
CA THR A 28 8.44 -68.06 -15.25
C THR A 28 7.06 -67.43 -15.53
N ALA A 29 6.46 -67.92 -16.63
CA ALA A 29 5.16 -67.53 -17.18
C ALA A 29 4.29 -68.78 -17.37
N ASN A 30 2.96 -68.64 -17.35
CA ASN A 30 2.05 -69.17 -18.39
C ASN A 30 0.57 -68.86 -18.12
N ALA A 31 -0.26 -69.18 -19.12
CA ALA A 31 -1.69 -68.88 -19.19
C ALA A 31 -2.61 -70.04 -18.74
N ALA A 32 -3.91 -69.74 -18.73
CA ALA A 32 -5.04 -70.62 -19.03
C ALA A 32 -5.66 -71.53 -17.93
N VAL A 33 -6.97 -71.28 -17.72
CA VAL A 33 -8.09 -72.27 -17.72
C VAL A 33 -8.41 -73.08 -16.44
N ASP A 34 -9.74 -73.24 -16.27
CA ASP A 34 -10.54 -74.15 -15.43
C ASP A 34 -10.83 -73.90 -13.92
N GLN A 35 -12.07 -74.31 -13.58
CA GLN A 35 -12.74 -74.32 -12.26
C GLN A 35 -12.52 -75.69 -11.56
N PRO A 36 -13.26 -76.11 -10.50
CA PRO A 36 -14.10 -75.40 -9.50
C PRO A 36 -13.72 -75.78 -8.04
N GLY A 37 -14.44 -75.25 -7.03
CA GLY A 37 -14.35 -75.76 -5.65
C GLY A 37 -14.92 -74.88 -4.54
N GLU A 38 -16.15 -75.21 -4.12
CA GLU A 38 -16.72 -75.20 -2.75
C GLU A 38 -15.79 -74.77 -1.58
N SER A 39 -16.18 -73.98 -0.57
CA SER A 39 -17.41 -73.87 0.25
C SER A 39 -17.22 -72.68 1.25
N THR A 40 -18.13 -72.21 2.12
CA THR A 40 -19.47 -72.62 2.62
C THR A 40 -20.29 -71.38 3.05
N SER A 41 -21.63 -71.45 2.91
CA SER A 41 -22.73 -70.79 3.67
C SER A 41 -22.44 -69.61 4.64
N GLU A 42 -23.26 -68.54 4.66
CA GLU A 42 -24.54 -68.58 5.40
C GLU A 42 -25.71 -67.70 4.85
N ARG A 43 -26.92 -68.28 5.00
CA ARG A 43 -28.27 -67.71 5.19
C ARG A 43 -28.91 -66.72 4.19
N LYS A 44 -29.92 -67.29 3.50
CA LYS A 44 -31.06 -66.65 2.83
C LYS A 44 -31.85 -65.68 3.74
N GLN A 45 -32.49 -64.66 3.16
CA GLN A 45 -33.95 -64.49 3.31
C GLN A 45 -34.62 -63.68 2.19
N VAL A 46 -35.95 -63.84 2.13
CA VAL A 46 -36.92 -63.57 1.04
C VAL A 46 -38.29 -63.41 1.79
N GLU A 47 -39.30 -62.60 1.41
CA GLU A 47 -39.75 -62.11 0.09
C GLU A 47 -40.39 -60.70 0.14
N VAL A 48 -40.55 -60.07 -1.04
CA VAL A 48 -41.66 -59.18 -1.51
C VAL A 48 -42.53 -58.38 -0.52
N SER A 49 -42.71 -57.07 -0.81
CA SER A 49 -44.05 -56.46 -0.89
C SER A 49 -44.10 -55.30 -1.90
N THR A 50 -45.25 -55.14 -2.57
CA THR A 50 -45.50 -54.14 -3.64
C THR A 50 -46.66 -53.22 -3.29
N CYS A 51 -46.56 -51.92 -3.60
CA CYS A 51 -47.74 -51.10 -3.94
C CYS A 51 -47.43 -49.84 -4.77
N CYS A 52 -48.21 -49.65 -5.84
CA CYS A 52 -48.72 -48.43 -6.52
C CYS A 52 -48.18 -47.01 -6.17
N CYS A 53 -48.15 -46.00 -7.07
CA CYS A 53 -48.61 -45.87 -8.46
C CYS A 53 -48.13 -44.54 -9.11
N ARG A 54 -48.09 -44.46 -10.47
CA ARG A 54 -47.99 -43.25 -11.35
C ARG A 54 -46.63 -42.48 -11.28
N SER A 55 -46.04 -41.93 -12.36
CA SER A 55 -46.45 -41.77 -13.79
C SER A 55 -45.27 -41.48 -14.74
N ASN A 56 -45.46 -41.79 -16.04
CA ASN A 56 -44.83 -41.21 -17.24
C ASN A 56 -43.31 -41.26 -17.49
N ASP A 57 -42.91 -42.27 -18.26
CA ASP A 57 -42.33 -42.11 -19.62
C ASP A 57 -41.41 -40.90 -19.90
N ARG A 58 -40.09 -41.14 -19.83
CA ARG A 58 -39.08 -40.35 -20.56
C ARG A 58 -37.75 -41.06 -20.87
N SER A 59 -37.49 -42.24 -20.31
CA SER A 59 -36.17 -42.90 -20.35
C SER A 59 -35.87 -43.69 -21.65
N ASN A 60 -36.89 -44.28 -22.29
CA ASN A 60 -36.67 -45.16 -23.45
C ASN A 60 -36.49 -44.45 -24.80
N ARG A 61 -36.66 -43.12 -24.87
CA ARG A 61 -36.35 -42.33 -26.09
C ARG A 61 -34.89 -41.88 -26.20
N LEU A 62 -34.07 -42.08 -25.17
CA LEU A 62 -32.67 -41.66 -25.18
C LEU A 62 -31.73 -42.77 -25.65
N LEU A 63 -31.86 -44.00 -25.12
CA LEU A 63 -31.01 -45.14 -25.51
C LEU A 63 -31.11 -45.47 -27.00
N MET A 64 -32.31 -45.51 -27.56
CA MET A 64 -32.51 -45.84 -28.98
C MET A 64 -32.01 -44.73 -29.93
N LYS A 65 -31.92 -43.47 -29.46
CA LYS A 65 -31.31 -42.37 -30.23
C LYS A 65 -29.78 -42.37 -30.21
N VAL A 66 -29.17 -42.95 -29.17
CA VAL A 66 -27.70 -43.12 -29.10
C VAL A 66 -27.26 -44.28 -30.00
N LEU A 67 -27.94 -45.43 -29.95
CA LEU A 67 -27.59 -46.60 -30.76
C LEU A 67 -27.71 -46.35 -32.27
N VAL A 68 -28.83 -45.74 -32.71
CA VAL A 68 -29.05 -45.48 -34.15
C VAL A 68 -28.04 -44.47 -34.70
N ARG A 69 -27.59 -43.50 -33.88
CA ARG A 69 -26.62 -42.48 -34.32
C ARG A 69 -25.20 -43.05 -34.44
N LEU A 70 -24.77 -43.87 -33.48
CA LEU A 70 -23.48 -44.57 -33.54
C LEU A 70 -23.36 -45.52 -34.75
N THR A 71 -24.44 -46.21 -35.14
CA THR A 71 -24.42 -47.03 -36.37
C THR A 71 -24.49 -46.21 -37.67
N PHE A 72 -25.14 -45.04 -37.66
CA PHE A 72 -25.22 -44.20 -38.87
C PHE A 72 -23.89 -43.47 -39.14
N ASP A 73 -23.23 -42.97 -38.09
CA ASP A 73 -21.95 -42.27 -38.21
C ASP A 73 -20.81 -43.24 -38.60
N LEU A 74 -20.81 -44.49 -38.11
CA LEU A 74 -19.82 -45.50 -38.51
C LEU A 74 -19.98 -45.92 -39.99
N VAL A 75 -21.22 -46.08 -40.47
CA VAL A 75 -21.51 -46.40 -41.88
C VAL A 75 -21.24 -45.23 -42.82
N LEU A 76 -21.45 -43.97 -42.38
CA LEU A 76 -21.02 -42.80 -43.16
C LEU A 76 -19.48 -42.64 -43.22
N CYS A 77 -18.78 -43.03 -42.16
CA CYS A 77 -17.31 -42.99 -42.10
C CYS A 77 -16.70 -43.97 -43.11
N ILE A 78 -17.11 -45.26 -43.04
CA ILE A 78 -16.59 -46.32 -43.92
C ILE A 78 -16.97 -46.07 -45.41
N ARG A 79 -18.14 -45.47 -45.69
CA ARG A 79 -18.56 -45.16 -47.07
C ARG A 79 -17.87 -43.91 -47.66
N LYS A 80 -17.24 -43.06 -46.84
CA LYS A 80 -16.39 -41.95 -47.31
C LYS A 80 -14.97 -42.39 -47.65
N GLU A 81 -14.40 -43.36 -46.92
CA GLU A 81 -13.04 -43.84 -47.20
C GLU A 81 -12.95 -44.73 -48.45
N LEU A 82 -14.01 -45.51 -48.76
CA LEU A 82 -14.02 -46.42 -49.92
C LEU A 82 -14.41 -45.79 -51.27
N LEU A 83 -14.78 -44.50 -51.30
CA LEU A 83 -15.04 -43.75 -52.54
C LEU A 83 -13.93 -42.73 -52.89
N PHE A 84 -12.89 -42.60 -52.05
CA PHE A 84 -11.82 -41.60 -52.22
C PHE A 84 -10.47 -42.18 -52.70
N ILE A 85 -10.47 -43.39 -53.24
CA ILE A 85 -9.26 -44.09 -53.73
C ILE A 85 -9.12 -43.96 -55.28
N GLY A 86 -10.11 -43.37 -55.98
CA GLY A 86 -10.17 -43.30 -57.45
C GLY A 86 -9.58 -42.05 -58.14
N GLU A 87 -9.52 -40.88 -57.48
CA GLU A 87 -9.25 -39.59 -58.18
C GLU A 87 -8.16 -38.69 -57.56
N SER A 88 -7.50 -39.10 -56.47
CA SER A 88 -6.65 -38.19 -55.66
C SER A 88 -5.19 -38.00 -56.10
N LYS A 89 -4.78 -38.50 -57.27
CA LYS A 89 -3.35 -38.47 -57.71
C LYS A 89 -2.93 -37.29 -58.61
N MET A 90 -3.77 -36.28 -58.83
CA MET A 90 -3.43 -35.11 -59.66
C MET A 90 -3.65 -33.72 -59.03
N SER A 91 -4.09 -33.61 -57.77
CA SER A 91 -4.26 -32.29 -57.08
C SER A 91 -3.17 -31.95 -56.06
N ALA A 92 -2.18 -32.83 -55.84
CA ALA A 92 -1.25 -32.78 -54.70
C ALA A 92 -0.03 -31.82 -54.85
N LEU A 93 -0.10 -30.81 -55.72
CA LEU A 93 1.04 -29.94 -56.10
C LEU A 93 0.79 -28.44 -55.81
N ARG A 94 -0.05 -28.11 -54.83
CA ARG A 94 -0.24 -26.73 -54.35
C ARG A 94 -0.28 -26.69 -52.82
N GLY A 95 0.62 -25.92 -52.24
CA GLY A 95 0.69 -25.66 -50.80
C GLY A 95 -0.58 -25.00 -50.26
N GLN A 96 -0.94 -25.40 -49.05
CA GLN A 96 -2.07 -24.86 -48.30
C GLN A 96 -1.75 -23.44 -47.81
N VAL A 97 -2.77 -22.58 -47.77
CA VAL A 97 -2.57 -21.18 -47.39
C VAL A 97 -2.74 -21.05 -45.87
N LEU A 98 -1.66 -20.67 -45.17
CA LEU A 98 -1.70 -20.31 -43.75
C LEU A 98 -2.30 -18.92 -43.61
N SER A 99 -3.64 -18.85 -43.61
CA SER A 99 -4.40 -17.61 -43.44
C SER A 99 -4.31 -17.10 -42.00
N GLY A 100 -3.31 -16.25 -41.73
CA GLY A 100 -3.19 -15.58 -40.44
C GLY A 100 -4.35 -14.63 -40.13
N THR A 101 -5.14 -14.23 -41.13
CA THR A 101 -6.40 -13.49 -40.94
C THR A 101 -7.45 -14.34 -40.22
N ASP A 102 -7.57 -15.62 -40.59
CA ASP A 102 -8.54 -16.53 -39.97
C ASP A 102 -8.07 -16.99 -38.59
N VAL A 103 -6.79 -17.35 -38.45
CA VAL A 103 -6.19 -17.70 -37.14
C VAL A 103 -6.26 -16.50 -36.17
N ALA A 104 -6.01 -15.28 -36.62
CA ALA A 104 -6.17 -14.07 -35.81
C ALA A 104 -7.63 -13.79 -35.41
N LYS A 105 -8.61 -14.23 -36.22
CA LYS A 105 -10.04 -14.12 -35.88
C LYS A 105 -10.42 -15.11 -34.78
N GLU A 106 -10.01 -16.39 -34.88
CA GLU A 106 -10.22 -17.39 -33.83
C GLU A 106 -9.62 -16.95 -32.49
N ILE A 107 -8.36 -16.49 -32.51
CA ILE A 107 -7.66 -16.05 -31.30
C ILE A 107 -8.38 -14.86 -30.66
N ARG A 108 -8.80 -13.86 -31.44
CA ARG A 108 -9.57 -12.72 -30.92
C ARG A 108 -10.93 -13.13 -30.34
N GLN A 109 -11.60 -14.13 -30.92
CA GLN A 109 -12.84 -14.65 -30.36
C GLN A 109 -12.60 -15.25 -28.96
N GLN A 110 -11.55 -16.06 -28.79
CA GLN A 110 -11.20 -16.61 -27.47
C GLN A 110 -10.85 -15.49 -26.46
N LEU A 111 -10.08 -14.49 -26.89
CA LEU A 111 -9.71 -13.35 -26.03
C LEU A 111 -10.92 -12.50 -25.60
N ALA A 112 -11.95 -12.36 -26.46
CA ALA A 112 -13.18 -11.66 -26.10
C ALA A 112 -13.95 -12.38 -24.97
N GLU A 113 -13.96 -13.71 -24.97
CA GLU A 113 -14.50 -14.50 -23.86
C GLU A 113 -13.71 -14.27 -22.57
N ASP A 114 -12.38 -14.23 -22.64
CA ASP A 114 -11.53 -14.02 -21.47
C ASP A 114 -11.69 -12.61 -20.87
N VAL A 115 -11.74 -11.57 -21.71
CA VAL A 115 -12.08 -10.20 -21.28
C VAL A 115 -13.48 -10.14 -20.63
N THR A 116 -14.45 -10.90 -21.15
CA THR A 116 -15.79 -11.00 -20.57
C THR A 116 -15.77 -11.67 -19.19
N LYS A 117 -14.98 -12.74 -19.00
CA LYS A 117 -14.79 -13.40 -17.70
C LYS A 117 -14.19 -12.44 -16.66
N ILE A 118 -13.18 -11.65 -17.04
CA ILE A 118 -12.58 -10.63 -16.15
C ILE A 118 -13.64 -9.58 -15.76
N LYS A 119 -14.37 -9.03 -16.74
CA LYS A 119 -15.44 -8.02 -16.51
C LYS A 119 -16.59 -8.53 -15.64
N THR A 120 -16.85 -9.84 -15.66
CA THR A 120 -17.86 -10.49 -14.81
C THR A 120 -17.35 -10.67 -13.37
N THR A 121 -16.09 -11.04 -13.20
CA THR A 121 -15.46 -11.25 -11.88
C THR A 121 -15.20 -9.94 -11.15
N ILE A 122 -14.79 -8.88 -11.86
CA ILE A 122 -14.49 -7.56 -11.31
C ILE A 122 -15.34 -6.50 -12.03
N PRO A 123 -16.54 -6.17 -11.52
CA PRO A 123 -17.41 -5.16 -12.11
C PRO A 123 -16.70 -3.81 -12.28
N GLY A 124 -16.69 -3.30 -13.52
CA GLY A 124 -16.02 -2.04 -13.86
C GLY A 124 -14.53 -2.14 -14.19
N PHE A 125 -13.91 -3.31 -14.08
CA PHE A 125 -12.56 -3.53 -14.61
C PHE A 125 -12.58 -3.51 -16.14
N GLU A 126 -11.69 -2.74 -16.75
CA GLU A 126 -11.57 -2.67 -18.21
C GLU A 126 -10.11 -2.74 -18.64
N PRO A 127 -9.72 -3.77 -19.43
CA PRO A 127 -8.37 -3.85 -19.99
C PRO A 127 -8.05 -2.63 -20.88
N GLY A 128 -7.15 -1.74 -20.44
CA GLY A 128 -6.62 -0.66 -21.29
C GLY A 128 -5.34 -1.01 -22.06
N LEU A 129 -5.22 -0.48 -23.28
CA LEU A 129 -4.04 -0.50 -24.16
C LEU A 129 -3.68 0.93 -24.59
N ALA A 130 -2.46 1.38 -24.32
CA ALA A 130 -1.95 2.65 -24.83
C ALA A 130 -1.13 2.45 -26.11
N ILE A 131 -1.51 3.14 -27.19
CA ILE A 131 -0.81 3.13 -28.48
C ILE A 131 -0.15 4.50 -28.65
N VAL A 132 1.17 4.56 -28.50
CA VAL A 132 1.96 5.80 -28.55
C VAL A 132 2.50 6.02 -29.96
N GLN A 133 2.18 7.16 -30.57
CA GLN A 133 2.63 7.57 -31.90
C GLN A 133 3.31 8.94 -31.80
N VAL A 134 4.51 9.06 -32.34
CA VAL A 134 5.14 10.36 -32.65
C VAL A 134 4.95 10.63 -34.14
N GLY A 135 4.50 11.83 -34.50
CA GLY A 135 4.28 12.25 -35.88
C GLY A 135 3.00 11.69 -36.52
N GLY A 136 3.04 11.39 -37.82
CA GLY A 136 1.80 11.21 -38.60
C GLY A 136 1.85 10.37 -39.87
N ARG A 137 2.90 9.58 -40.11
CA ARG A 137 3.01 8.72 -41.32
C ARG A 137 1.79 7.84 -41.56
N GLU A 138 1.36 7.76 -42.82
CA GLU A 138 0.09 7.08 -43.17
C GLU A 138 0.17 5.54 -43.11
N ASP A 139 1.35 4.96 -43.32
CA ASP A 139 1.59 3.52 -43.10
C ASP A 139 1.35 3.12 -41.64
N SER A 140 1.89 3.90 -40.70
CA SER A 140 1.62 3.75 -39.26
C SER A 140 0.13 3.95 -38.93
N ASN A 141 -0.54 4.92 -39.56
CA ASN A 141 -1.97 5.19 -39.30
C ASN A 141 -2.87 3.99 -39.66
N VAL A 142 -2.56 3.22 -40.71
CA VAL A 142 -3.29 1.98 -41.06
C VAL A 142 -3.20 0.95 -39.93
N TYR A 143 -1.99 0.67 -39.43
CA TYR A 143 -1.78 -0.29 -38.36
C TYR A 143 -2.41 0.15 -37.04
N ILE A 144 -2.35 1.43 -36.70
CA ILE A 144 -3.01 1.99 -35.50
C ILE A 144 -4.53 1.77 -35.58
N ARG A 145 -5.16 2.07 -36.73
CA ARG A 145 -6.60 1.81 -36.96
C ARG A 145 -6.95 0.33 -36.78
N MET A 146 -6.10 -0.59 -37.26
CA MET A 146 -6.29 -2.03 -37.06
C MET A 146 -6.17 -2.44 -35.58
N LYS A 147 -5.20 -1.90 -34.84
CA LYS A 147 -5.00 -2.18 -33.40
C LYS A 147 -6.18 -1.69 -32.57
N ILE A 148 -6.64 -0.44 -32.79
CA ILE A 148 -7.81 0.14 -32.09
C ILE A 148 -9.07 -0.68 -32.37
N ARG A 149 -9.31 -1.04 -33.64
CA ARG A 149 -10.45 -1.88 -34.02
C ARG A 149 -10.40 -3.25 -33.34
N ALA A 150 -9.26 -3.94 -33.40
CA ALA A 150 -9.08 -5.25 -32.78
C ALA A 150 -9.29 -5.22 -31.26
N ALA A 151 -8.80 -4.16 -30.58
CA ALA A 151 -9.02 -3.95 -29.16
C ALA A 151 -10.52 -3.78 -28.84
N SER A 152 -11.21 -2.91 -29.58
CA SER A 152 -12.65 -2.68 -29.41
C SER A 152 -13.48 -3.94 -29.69
N GLU A 153 -13.13 -4.75 -30.69
CA GLU A 153 -13.82 -5.99 -31.05
C GLU A 153 -13.80 -7.04 -29.92
N ILE A 154 -12.80 -6.99 -29.02
CA ILE A 154 -12.64 -7.92 -27.90
C ILE A 154 -12.86 -7.26 -26.51
N GLY A 155 -13.32 -6.01 -26.47
CA GLY A 155 -13.65 -5.29 -25.23
C GLY A 155 -12.46 -4.69 -24.47
N ILE A 156 -11.30 -4.51 -25.12
CA ILE A 156 -10.15 -3.72 -24.63
C ILE A 156 -10.36 -2.25 -25.00
N LYS A 157 -10.07 -1.34 -24.07
CA LYS A 157 -10.09 0.11 -24.28
C LYS A 157 -8.74 0.61 -24.80
N ALA A 158 -8.68 1.02 -26.06
CA ALA A 158 -7.47 1.61 -26.64
C ALA A 158 -7.41 3.14 -26.43
N GLU A 159 -6.33 3.64 -25.82
CA GLU A 159 -5.94 5.07 -25.84
C GLU A 159 -4.93 5.30 -26.96
N HIS A 160 -5.27 6.15 -27.94
CA HIS A 160 -4.31 6.60 -28.96
C HIS A 160 -3.60 7.87 -28.49
N VAL A 161 -2.37 7.71 -28.03
CA VAL A 161 -1.49 8.81 -27.61
C VAL A 161 -0.75 9.33 -28.83
N LYS A 162 -1.34 10.31 -29.52
CA LYS A 162 -0.70 10.97 -30.67
C LYS A 162 0.08 12.21 -30.22
N LEU A 163 1.38 12.21 -30.47
CA LEU A 163 2.34 13.26 -30.13
C LEU A 163 2.85 13.94 -31.43
N PRO A 164 3.10 15.26 -31.42
CA PRO A 164 3.60 15.97 -32.59
C PRO A 164 5.03 15.53 -32.96
N ARG A 165 5.43 15.80 -34.21
CA ARG A 165 6.81 15.55 -34.69
C ARG A 165 7.89 16.30 -33.88
N THR A 166 7.50 17.43 -33.28
CA THR A 166 8.36 18.29 -32.47
C THR A 166 8.62 17.75 -31.05
N THR A 167 7.97 16.66 -30.64
CA THR A 167 8.16 16.06 -29.32
C THR A 167 9.62 15.66 -29.10
N THR A 168 10.15 16.06 -27.95
CA THR A 168 11.50 15.71 -27.49
C THR A 168 11.54 14.34 -26.84
N GLU A 169 12.73 13.75 -26.74
CA GLU A 169 12.94 12.48 -26.03
C GLU A 169 12.45 12.56 -24.58
N THR A 170 12.80 13.62 -23.85
CA THR A 170 12.36 13.85 -22.46
C THR A 170 10.84 13.91 -22.30
N GLU A 171 10.11 14.55 -23.23
CA GLU A 171 8.64 14.59 -23.20
C GLU A 171 8.02 13.22 -23.46
N LEU A 172 8.57 12.45 -24.41
CA LEU A 172 8.13 11.09 -24.71
C LEU A 172 8.38 10.15 -23.53
N LEU A 173 9.58 10.20 -22.92
CA LEU A 173 9.91 9.48 -21.68
C LEU A 173 8.95 9.84 -20.54
N SER A 174 8.63 11.13 -20.37
CA SER A 174 7.67 11.59 -19.35
C SER A 174 6.25 11.06 -19.59
N LYS A 175 5.78 11.00 -20.84
CA LYS A 175 4.46 10.41 -21.17
C LYS A 175 4.47 8.88 -21.01
N LEU A 176 5.55 8.19 -21.37
CA LEU A 176 5.68 6.75 -21.13
C LEU A 176 5.69 6.41 -19.64
N LYS A 177 6.43 7.17 -18.81
CA LYS A 177 6.40 7.01 -17.35
C LYS A 177 4.98 7.13 -16.78
N LYS A 178 4.21 8.13 -17.21
CA LYS A 178 2.80 8.30 -16.80
C LYS A 178 1.90 7.13 -17.23
N LEU A 179 2.15 6.52 -18.38
CA LEU A 179 1.41 5.33 -18.85
C LEU A 179 1.82 4.05 -18.09
N ASN A 180 3.11 3.92 -17.74
CA ASN A 180 3.59 2.87 -16.84
C ASN A 180 2.91 2.98 -15.46
N GLU A 181 2.72 4.19 -14.96
CA GLU A 181 2.09 4.47 -13.65
C GLU A 181 0.55 4.38 -13.67
N ASP A 182 -0.13 4.49 -14.82
CA ASP A 182 -1.60 4.40 -14.89
C ASP A 182 -2.10 2.95 -14.74
N PRO A 183 -2.86 2.61 -13.68
CA PRO A 183 -3.34 1.25 -13.47
C PRO A 183 -4.47 0.81 -14.39
N LYS A 184 -5.02 1.71 -15.22
CA LYS A 184 -6.00 1.35 -16.26
C LYS A 184 -5.32 0.85 -17.53
N ILE A 185 -4.04 1.16 -17.71
CA ILE A 185 -3.23 0.76 -18.86
C ILE A 185 -2.47 -0.51 -18.49
N HIS A 186 -2.79 -1.62 -19.17
CA HIS A 186 -2.14 -2.92 -18.97
C HIS A 186 -1.14 -3.24 -20.08
N GLY A 187 -1.38 -2.72 -21.29
CA GLY A 187 -0.44 -2.79 -22.40
C GLY A 187 -0.03 -1.40 -22.87
N ILE A 188 1.23 -1.24 -23.23
CA ILE A 188 1.78 -0.08 -23.93
C ILE A 188 2.49 -0.58 -25.18
N ILE A 189 2.25 0.08 -26.32
CA ILE A 189 3.00 -0.13 -27.55
C ILE A 189 3.45 1.20 -28.13
N VAL A 190 4.74 1.32 -28.41
CA VAL A 190 5.34 2.44 -29.13
C VAL A 190 5.32 2.12 -30.62
N GLN A 191 4.61 2.91 -31.41
CA GLN A 191 4.53 2.71 -32.86
C GLN A 191 5.85 3.14 -33.52
N LEU A 192 6.66 2.16 -33.90
CA LEU A 192 7.88 2.35 -34.67
C LEU A 192 7.63 2.30 -36.19
N PRO A 193 8.51 2.91 -37.01
CA PRO A 193 9.55 3.87 -36.62
C PRO A 193 8.94 5.20 -36.15
N LEU A 194 9.64 5.91 -35.26
CA LEU A 194 9.21 7.25 -34.82
C LEU A 194 9.31 8.26 -35.98
N ASP A 195 8.27 9.08 -36.16
CA ASP A 195 8.22 10.16 -37.15
C ASP A 195 8.45 11.50 -36.44
N SER A 196 9.72 11.78 -36.13
CA SER A 196 10.18 12.87 -35.28
C SER A 196 11.08 13.84 -36.04
N ASP A 197 11.02 15.12 -35.69
CA ASP A 197 11.97 16.14 -36.15
C ASP A 197 13.25 16.15 -35.27
N ASN A 198 13.15 15.60 -34.05
CA ASN A 198 14.27 15.40 -33.13
C ASN A 198 14.89 14.00 -33.31
N ASN A 199 16.21 13.88 -33.10
CA ASN A 199 16.85 12.58 -32.94
C ASN A 199 16.45 11.98 -31.57
N ILE A 200 15.83 10.81 -31.58
CA ILE A 200 15.32 10.11 -30.38
C ILE A 200 15.82 8.66 -30.43
N ASP A 201 16.39 8.17 -29.33
CA ASP A 201 16.82 6.78 -29.22
C ASP A 201 15.62 5.83 -29.06
N GLN A 202 15.25 5.18 -30.16
CA GLN A 202 14.15 4.21 -30.19
C GLN A 202 14.35 3.03 -29.21
N HIS A 203 15.60 2.69 -28.87
CA HIS A 203 15.91 1.66 -27.89
C HIS A 203 15.58 2.15 -26.48
N LEU A 204 16.06 3.34 -26.10
CA LEU A 204 15.74 3.94 -24.79
C LEU A 204 14.23 4.11 -24.61
N ILE A 205 13.52 4.54 -25.66
CA ILE A 205 12.06 4.68 -25.66
C ILE A 205 11.32 3.35 -25.48
N THR A 206 11.74 2.28 -26.16
CA THR A 206 11.11 0.95 -26.00
C THR A 206 11.46 0.30 -24.66
N ASP A 207 12.69 0.45 -24.19
CA ASP A 207 13.15 -0.08 -22.89
C ASP A 207 12.56 0.69 -21.68
N THR A 208 12.10 1.93 -21.90
CA THR A 208 11.34 2.70 -20.90
C THR A 208 9.92 2.15 -20.69
N VAL A 209 9.37 1.37 -21.62
CA VAL A 209 8.10 0.66 -21.36
C VAL A 209 8.37 -0.43 -20.33
N SER A 210 7.61 -0.43 -19.24
CA SER A 210 7.76 -1.44 -18.17
C SER A 210 7.68 -2.86 -18.76
N PRO A 211 8.55 -3.81 -18.37
CA PRO A 211 8.49 -5.20 -18.86
C PRO A 211 7.12 -5.86 -18.64
N ASP A 212 6.40 -5.46 -17.59
CA ASP A 212 5.05 -5.94 -17.25
C ASP A 212 3.92 -5.26 -18.04
N LYS A 213 4.22 -4.23 -18.85
CA LYS A 213 3.29 -3.58 -19.78
C LYS A 213 3.77 -3.56 -21.24
N ASP A 214 4.98 -4.02 -21.52
CA ASP A 214 5.54 -4.20 -22.87
C ASP A 214 4.85 -5.38 -23.58
N VAL A 215 3.69 -5.07 -24.15
CA VAL A 215 2.87 -6.05 -24.86
C VAL A 215 3.33 -6.30 -26.29
N ASP A 216 4.26 -5.49 -26.83
CA ASP A 216 4.88 -5.76 -28.14
C ASP A 216 6.06 -6.75 -27.99
N GLY A 217 6.72 -6.78 -26.81
CA GLY A 217 7.80 -7.68 -26.45
C GLY A 217 9.18 -7.15 -26.86
N LEU A 218 9.38 -5.83 -26.82
CA LEU A 218 10.60 -5.15 -27.30
C LEU A 218 11.48 -4.58 -26.17
N ASN A 219 11.07 -4.71 -24.90
CA ASN A 219 11.90 -4.37 -23.75
C ASN A 219 13.05 -5.40 -23.59
N THR A 220 14.25 -4.94 -23.22
CA THR A 220 15.45 -5.79 -23.11
C THR A 220 15.27 -6.96 -22.15
N ILE A 221 14.47 -6.80 -21.09
CA ILE A 221 14.17 -7.86 -20.13
C ILE A 221 13.29 -8.94 -20.76
N ASN A 222 12.30 -8.57 -21.59
CA ASN A 222 11.46 -9.54 -22.31
C ASN A 222 12.24 -10.22 -23.45
N GLU A 223 13.03 -9.48 -24.24
CA GLU A 223 13.93 -10.07 -25.24
C GLU A 223 14.93 -11.05 -24.59
N GLY A 224 15.52 -10.66 -23.45
CA GLY A 224 16.49 -11.46 -22.70
C GLY A 224 15.90 -12.75 -22.11
N ARG A 225 14.67 -12.70 -21.56
CA ARG A 225 13.94 -13.88 -21.08
C ARG A 225 13.72 -14.90 -22.20
N VAL A 226 13.27 -14.45 -23.37
CA VAL A 226 13.11 -15.33 -24.55
C VAL A 226 14.45 -15.94 -24.99
N ALA A 227 15.55 -15.18 -24.95
CA ALA A 227 16.87 -15.69 -25.32
C ALA A 227 17.40 -16.80 -24.39
N ILE A 228 17.05 -16.77 -23.10
CA ILE A 228 17.43 -17.81 -22.11
C ILE A 228 16.40 -18.94 -21.96
N GLY A 229 15.27 -18.87 -22.67
CA GLY A 229 14.21 -19.88 -22.63
C GLY A 229 13.15 -19.68 -21.54
N ASP A 230 13.16 -18.54 -20.85
CA ASP A 230 12.04 -18.12 -20.02
C ASP A 230 10.92 -17.57 -20.91
N LEU A 231 9.93 -18.43 -21.19
CA LEU A 231 8.75 -18.09 -21.98
C LEU A 231 7.55 -17.66 -21.12
N THR A 232 7.76 -17.29 -19.85
CA THR A 232 6.69 -16.86 -18.94
C THR A 232 6.31 -15.38 -19.10
N SER A 233 7.17 -14.56 -19.70
CA SER A 233 6.92 -13.14 -19.98
C SER A 233 6.15 -12.91 -21.28
N PHE A 234 6.05 -11.66 -21.74
CA PHE A 234 5.46 -11.39 -23.06
C PHE A 234 6.43 -11.81 -24.16
N LEU A 235 5.91 -12.61 -25.10
CA LEU A 235 6.67 -13.01 -26.28
C LEU A 235 6.50 -11.95 -27.37
N PRO A 236 7.57 -11.60 -28.11
CA PRO A 236 7.51 -10.63 -29.20
C PRO A 236 6.40 -10.95 -30.21
N CYS A 237 5.53 -9.97 -30.50
CA CYS A 237 4.25 -10.21 -31.16
C CYS A 237 4.37 -10.89 -32.53
N THR A 238 5.28 -10.41 -33.36
CA THR A 238 5.47 -10.94 -34.73
C THR A 238 6.10 -12.35 -34.70
N PRO A 239 7.24 -12.59 -34.00
CA PRO A 239 7.78 -13.93 -33.75
C PRO A 239 6.77 -14.94 -33.19
N ASN A 240 5.99 -14.57 -32.16
CA ASN A 240 4.97 -15.45 -31.57
C ASN A 240 3.87 -15.79 -32.59
N GLY A 241 3.48 -14.82 -33.42
CA GLY A 241 2.56 -15.03 -34.54
C GLY A 241 3.09 -16.04 -35.56
N CYS A 242 4.40 -16.02 -35.86
CA CYS A 242 5.04 -17.02 -36.73
C CYS A 242 5.01 -18.42 -36.11
N ILE A 243 5.35 -18.56 -34.83
CA ILE A 243 5.32 -19.86 -34.12
C ILE A 243 3.90 -20.45 -34.09
N GLU A 244 2.88 -19.62 -33.85
CA GLU A 244 1.49 -20.08 -33.90
C GLU A 244 1.08 -20.52 -35.33
N LEU A 245 1.46 -19.78 -36.38
CA LEU A 245 1.20 -20.20 -37.76
C LEU A 245 1.90 -21.52 -38.13
N ILE A 246 3.14 -21.72 -37.66
CA ILE A 246 3.87 -22.99 -37.84
C ILE A 246 3.14 -24.12 -37.09
N ARG A 247 2.72 -23.90 -35.84
CA ARG A 247 1.93 -24.87 -35.07
C ARG A 247 0.63 -25.26 -35.80
N ARG A 248 -0.05 -24.29 -36.42
CA ARG A 248 -1.27 -24.52 -37.22
C ARG A 248 -1.04 -25.28 -38.54
N SER A 249 0.19 -25.38 -39.03
CA SER A 249 0.53 -26.21 -40.20
C SER A 249 0.55 -27.72 -39.92
N GLY A 250 0.54 -28.13 -38.65
CA GLY A 250 0.65 -29.53 -38.23
C GLY A 250 2.06 -30.13 -38.34
N VAL A 251 3.05 -29.39 -38.85
CA VAL A 251 4.44 -29.85 -38.92
C VAL A 251 5.11 -29.74 -37.55
N SER A 252 5.81 -30.82 -37.13
CA SER A 252 6.59 -30.82 -35.89
C SER A 252 7.76 -29.85 -35.98
N MET A 253 7.88 -28.95 -35.01
CA MET A 253 9.08 -28.11 -34.84
C MET A 253 10.23 -28.88 -34.22
N GLY A 254 9.95 -29.87 -33.37
CA GLY A 254 10.97 -30.66 -32.69
C GLY A 254 11.73 -31.53 -33.68
N GLY A 255 13.06 -31.33 -33.74
CA GLY A 255 13.98 -32.00 -34.66
C GLY A 255 14.02 -31.43 -36.08
N ALA A 256 13.19 -30.44 -36.42
CA ALA A 256 13.16 -29.85 -37.76
C ALA A 256 14.40 -28.98 -38.06
N GLU A 257 14.86 -28.97 -39.32
CA GLU A 257 15.82 -27.96 -39.79
C GLU A 257 15.07 -26.66 -40.12
N ALA A 258 15.27 -25.62 -39.31
CA ALA A 258 14.66 -24.31 -39.50
C ALA A 258 15.68 -23.29 -40.01
N VAL A 259 15.32 -22.53 -41.04
CA VAL A 259 16.12 -21.42 -41.59
C VAL A 259 15.38 -20.11 -41.40
N VAL A 260 16.06 -19.14 -40.78
CA VAL A 260 15.52 -17.78 -40.58
C VAL A 260 16.30 -16.79 -41.42
N LEU A 261 15.68 -16.26 -42.47
CA LEU A 261 16.25 -15.23 -43.34
C LEU A 261 15.96 -13.84 -42.76
N GLY A 262 16.85 -13.38 -41.88
CA GLY A 262 16.74 -12.10 -41.19
C GLY A 262 17.35 -12.19 -39.78
N ARG A 263 17.97 -11.09 -39.32
CA ARG A 263 18.57 -10.98 -37.98
C ARG A 263 18.19 -9.68 -37.26
N SER A 264 17.01 -9.18 -37.56
CA SER A 264 16.44 -8.00 -36.90
C SER A 264 16.07 -8.32 -35.45
N LYS A 265 16.15 -7.32 -34.56
CA LYS A 265 15.61 -7.43 -33.19
C LYS A 265 14.10 -7.76 -33.19
N ILE A 266 13.34 -7.17 -34.13
CA ILE A 266 11.87 -7.26 -34.16
C ILE A 266 11.36 -8.66 -34.57
N VAL A 267 12.02 -9.34 -35.52
CA VAL A 267 11.52 -10.61 -36.09
C VAL A 267 12.58 -11.70 -36.12
N GLY A 268 13.70 -11.45 -36.80
CA GLY A 268 14.67 -12.49 -37.16
C GLY A 268 15.33 -13.17 -35.96
N THR A 269 15.85 -12.38 -35.02
CA THR A 269 16.52 -12.96 -33.84
C THR A 269 15.52 -13.65 -32.90
N PRO A 270 14.39 -13.05 -32.48
CA PRO A 270 13.53 -13.73 -31.51
C PRO A 270 12.74 -14.91 -32.11
N VAL A 271 12.43 -14.94 -33.41
CA VAL A 271 11.80 -16.13 -34.00
C VAL A 271 12.78 -17.30 -34.06
N ALA A 272 14.08 -17.04 -34.27
CA ALA A 272 15.12 -18.06 -34.19
C ALA A 272 15.26 -18.62 -32.77
N GLU A 273 15.21 -17.76 -31.76
CA GLU A 273 15.21 -18.16 -30.35
C GLU A 273 13.97 -18.98 -29.99
N LEU A 274 12.77 -18.54 -30.37
CA LEU A 274 11.54 -19.32 -30.13
C LEU A 274 11.55 -20.68 -30.85
N LEU A 275 12.09 -20.77 -32.07
CA LEU A 275 12.23 -22.04 -32.79
C LEU A 275 13.19 -23.00 -32.06
N LYS A 276 14.34 -22.49 -31.57
CA LYS A 276 15.29 -23.25 -30.74
C LYS A 276 14.63 -23.79 -29.47
N TRP A 277 13.81 -22.97 -28.79
CA TRP A 277 13.05 -23.39 -27.61
C TRP A 277 11.83 -24.28 -27.92
N ASN A 278 11.42 -24.39 -29.19
CA ASN A 278 10.51 -25.44 -29.69
C ASN A 278 11.29 -26.65 -30.29
N HIS A 279 12.55 -26.82 -29.90
CA HIS A 279 13.44 -27.93 -30.25
C HIS A 279 13.81 -28.07 -31.74
N ALA A 280 13.72 -27.00 -32.52
CA ALA A 280 14.23 -26.98 -33.90
C ALA A 280 15.75 -26.74 -33.95
N THR A 281 16.41 -27.26 -34.99
CA THR A 281 17.80 -26.91 -35.33
C THR A 281 17.79 -25.67 -36.21
N VAL A 282 18.24 -24.52 -35.68
CA VAL A 282 18.02 -23.21 -36.33
C VAL A 282 19.29 -22.64 -36.97
N THR A 283 19.19 -22.29 -38.26
CA THR A 283 20.23 -21.53 -39.00
C THR A 283 19.75 -20.11 -39.30
N VAL A 284 20.37 -19.11 -38.69
CA VAL A 284 20.07 -17.68 -38.96
C VAL A 284 20.92 -17.15 -40.11
N CYS A 285 20.26 -16.63 -41.14
CA CYS A 285 20.85 -16.11 -42.35
C CYS A 285 20.62 -14.60 -42.50
N HIS A 286 21.51 -13.92 -43.22
CA HIS A 286 21.41 -12.49 -43.50
C HIS A 286 21.88 -12.17 -44.92
N SER A 287 21.71 -10.92 -45.37
CA SER A 287 22.04 -10.45 -46.72
C SER A 287 23.52 -10.56 -47.16
N LYS A 288 24.40 -11.07 -46.29
CA LYS A 288 25.82 -11.36 -46.58
C LYS A 288 26.19 -12.84 -46.37
N THR A 289 25.23 -13.70 -46.04
CA THR A 289 25.44 -15.16 -45.96
C THR A 289 25.75 -15.69 -47.35
N ARG A 290 26.79 -16.54 -47.47
CA ARG A 290 27.14 -17.20 -48.74
C ARG A 290 26.17 -18.35 -49.01
N ASN A 291 25.90 -18.63 -50.29
CA ASN A 291 25.07 -19.76 -50.75
C ASN A 291 23.66 -19.80 -50.12
N LEU A 292 23.04 -18.63 -49.92
CA LEU A 292 21.70 -18.47 -49.33
C LEU A 292 20.67 -19.46 -49.89
N GLN A 293 20.63 -19.66 -51.21
CA GLN A 293 19.73 -20.61 -51.87
C GLN A 293 19.90 -22.05 -51.35
N ASP A 294 21.13 -22.54 -51.21
CA ASP A 294 21.40 -23.92 -50.80
C ASP A 294 21.21 -24.14 -49.30
N VAL A 295 21.27 -23.07 -48.50
CA VAL A 295 20.84 -23.12 -47.09
C VAL A 295 19.31 -23.20 -47.02
N CYS A 296 18.58 -22.39 -47.79
CA CYS A 296 17.11 -22.39 -47.80
C CYS A 296 16.52 -23.74 -48.26
N LYS A 297 17.17 -24.41 -49.22
CA LYS A 297 16.76 -25.74 -49.74
C LYS A 297 16.81 -26.88 -48.72
N LYS A 298 17.43 -26.67 -47.55
CA LYS A 298 17.48 -27.67 -46.47
C LYS A 298 16.32 -27.55 -45.48
N ALA A 299 15.76 -26.35 -45.38
CA ALA A 299 14.77 -25.98 -44.38
C ALA A 299 13.47 -26.80 -44.50
N ASP A 300 13.07 -27.46 -43.43
CA ASP A 300 11.69 -27.92 -43.21
C ASP A 300 10.77 -26.75 -42.87
N ILE A 301 11.32 -25.74 -42.17
CA ILE A 301 10.64 -24.50 -41.77
C ILE A 301 11.48 -23.32 -42.24
N LEU A 302 10.94 -22.50 -43.16
CA LEU A 302 11.61 -21.32 -43.69
C LEU A 302 10.87 -20.05 -43.27
N VAL A 303 11.47 -19.25 -42.39
CA VAL A 303 10.93 -17.94 -41.96
C VAL A 303 11.69 -16.83 -42.68
N VAL A 304 10.98 -15.92 -43.35
CA VAL A 304 11.59 -14.91 -44.23
C VAL A 304 11.20 -13.50 -43.80
N GLY A 305 12.21 -12.68 -43.50
CA GLY A 305 12.06 -11.28 -43.09
C GLY A 305 13.38 -10.52 -43.30
N ILE A 306 13.80 -10.44 -44.56
CA ILE A 306 15.08 -9.88 -45.02
C ILE A 306 14.93 -8.50 -45.67
N GLY A 307 13.71 -8.03 -45.91
CA GLY A 307 13.38 -6.68 -46.40
C GLY A 307 13.73 -6.49 -47.88
N LYS A 308 13.43 -7.50 -48.71
CA LYS A 308 13.67 -7.50 -50.16
C LYS A 308 12.55 -8.25 -50.87
N ALA A 309 11.67 -7.50 -51.53
CA ALA A 309 10.55 -8.00 -52.32
C ALA A 309 10.92 -9.19 -53.22
N GLU A 310 10.20 -10.29 -53.06
CA GLU A 310 10.32 -11.51 -53.88
C GLU A 310 11.78 -12.03 -54.08
N LEU A 311 12.65 -11.88 -53.07
CA LEU A 311 14.01 -12.41 -53.10
C LEU A 311 14.02 -13.95 -53.09
N VAL A 312 13.18 -14.56 -52.26
CA VAL A 312 13.10 -16.02 -52.11
C VAL A 312 12.18 -16.56 -53.19
N ARG A 313 12.78 -17.24 -54.18
CA ARG A 313 12.08 -17.86 -55.31
C ARG A 313 11.64 -19.29 -55.00
N GLY A 314 10.70 -19.85 -55.76
CA GLY A 314 10.20 -21.22 -55.55
C GLY A 314 11.32 -22.27 -55.54
N SER A 315 12.35 -22.06 -56.37
CA SER A 315 13.55 -22.92 -56.49
C SER A 315 14.55 -22.84 -55.31
N TRP A 316 14.24 -22.04 -54.28
CA TRP A 316 15.02 -21.96 -53.03
C TRP A 316 14.38 -22.76 -51.90
N ILE A 317 13.16 -23.27 -52.08
CA ILE A 317 12.35 -23.90 -51.04
C ILE A 317 12.45 -25.42 -51.18
N LYS A 318 12.61 -26.12 -50.05
CA LYS A 318 12.54 -27.59 -50.00
C LYS A 318 11.11 -28.03 -50.29
N PRO A 319 10.86 -28.99 -51.21
CA PRO A 319 9.52 -29.53 -51.43
C PRO A 319 8.90 -30.03 -50.11
N GLY A 320 7.70 -29.55 -49.81
CA GLY A 320 6.99 -29.87 -48.56
C GLY A 320 7.32 -28.98 -47.34
N ALA A 321 8.23 -28.01 -47.44
CA ALA A 321 8.53 -27.09 -46.35
C ALA A 321 7.35 -26.18 -45.96
N VAL A 322 7.36 -25.68 -44.73
CA VAL A 322 6.48 -24.60 -44.24
C VAL A 322 7.18 -23.27 -44.46
N VAL A 323 6.53 -22.34 -45.15
CA VAL A 323 7.08 -21.02 -45.48
C VAL A 323 6.28 -19.91 -44.80
N ILE A 324 6.95 -19.17 -43.91
CA ILE A 324 6.40 -18.02 -43.19
C ILE A 324 7.07 -16.75 -43.74
N ASP A 325 6.32 -15.97 -44.53
CA ASP A 325 6.76 -14.69 -45.06
C ASP A 325 6.30 -13.55 -44.15
N CYS A 326 7.27 -12.96 -43.45
CA CYS A 326 7.13 -11.79 -42.59
C CYS A 326 7.46 -10.48 -43.34
N GLY A 327 7.97 -10.57 -44.57
CA GLY A 327 8.32 -9.42 -45.39
C GLY A 327 7.09 -8.62 -45.81
N ILE A 328 7.22 -7.30 -45.84
CA ILE A 328 6.20 -6.41 -46.40
C ILE A 328 6.92 -5.35 -47.23
N ASN A 329 6.68 -5.42 -48.54
CA ASN A 329 7.25 -4.52 -49.53
C ASN A 329 6.12 -3.93 -50.37
N VAL A 330 6.28 -2.68 -50.82
CA VAL A 330 5.34 -2.01 -51.71
C VAL A 330 5.99 -1.86 -53.07
N LEU A 331 5.36 -2.44 -54.10
CA LEU A 331 5.76 -2.30 -55.49
C LEU A 331 4.73 -1.47 -56.26
N PRO A 332 5.15 -0.63 -57.22
CA PRO A 332 4.22 0.00 -58.16
C PRO A 332 3.39 -1.06 -58.91
N ASP A 333 2.08 -0.85 -58.99
CA ASP A 333 1.15 -1.71 -59.72
C ASP A 333 0.00 -0.84 -60.28
N PRO A 334 0.06 -0.45 -61.57
CA PRO A 334 -0.98 0.38 -62.19
C PRO A 334 -2.33 -0.33 -62.32
N THR A 335 -2.42 -1.64 -62.05
CA THR A 335 -3.70 -2.38 -62.05
C THR A 335 -4.48 -2.24 -60.74
N LYS A 336 -3.86 -1.71 -59.67
CA LYS A 336 -4.53 -1.44 -58.38
C LYS A 336 -4.99 0.01 -58.31
N LYS A 337 -6.13 0.25 -57.66
CA LYS A 337 -6.66 1.62 -57.40
C LYS A 337 -5.70 2.52 -56.61
N SER A 338 -4.77 1.92 -55.86
CA SER A 338 -3.68 2.58 -55.11
C SER A 338 -2.44 2.89 -55.97
N GLY A 339 -2.37 2.46 -57.23
CA GLY A 339 -1.16 2.48 -58.06
C GLY A 339 -0.02 1.59 -57.54
N GLN A 340 -0.30 0.76 -56.52
CA GLN A 340 0.68 0.01 -55.75
C GLN A 340 0.10 -1.34 -55.27
N ARG A 341 0.92 -2.41 -55.30
CA ARG A 341 0.64 -3.72 -54.70
C ARG A 341 1.59 -4.00 -53.54
N ILE A 342 1.07 -4.68 -52.52
CA ILE A 342 1.87 -5.17 -51.39
C ILE A 342 2.30 -6.61 -51.71
N VAL A 343 3.59 -6.91 -51.55
CA VAL A 343 4.17 -8.26 -51.71
C VAL A 343 5.12 -8.56 -50.55
N GLY A 344 5.40 -9.84 -50.32
CA GLY A 344 6.34 -10.27 -49.29
C GLY A 344 7.78 -10.38 -49.80
N ASP A 345 8.66 -10.96 -48.98
CA ASP A 345 10.04 -11.27 -49.37
C ASP A 345 10.12 -12.59 -50.19
N VAL A 346 9.04 -13.37 -50.23
CA VAL A 346 8.89 -14.61 -50.99
C VAL A 346 8.06 -14.37 -52.25
N ALA A 347 8.48 -14.97 -53.37
CA ALA A 347 7.69 -15.02 -54.60
C ALA A 347 6.49 -15.98 -54.42
N TYR A 348 5.40 -15.47 -53.85
CA TYR A 348 4.26 -16.26 -53.36
C TYR A 348 3.72 -17.31 -54.35
N ASP A 349 3.48 -16.93 -55.61
CA ASP A 349 2.90 -17.83 -56.61
C ASP A 349 3.85 -18.95 -57.06
N GLU A 350 5.17 -18.74 -56.98
CA GLU A 350 6.17 -19.79 -57.19
C GLU A 350 6.27 -20.70 -55.95
N ALA A 351 6.41 -20.09 -54.77
CA ALA A 351 6.62 -20.78 -53.52
C ALA A 351 5.43 -21.68 -53.12
N ARG A 352 4.20 -21.25 -53.44
CA ARG A 352 2.97 -22.02 -53.27
C ARG A 352 2.93 -23.32 -54.09
N GLN A 353 3.76 -23.47 -55.13
CA GLN A 353 3.83 -24.71 -55.92
C GLN A 353 4.80 -25.74 -55.30
N VAL A 354 5.59 -25.35 -54.30
CA VAL A 354 6.70 -26.16 -53.74
C VAL A 354 6.52 -26.42 -52.24
N ALA A 355 6.11 -25.40 -51.47
CA ALA A 355 5.86 -25.51 -50.03
C ALA A 355 4.62 -26.38 -49.73
N SER A 356 4.62 -27.09 -48.59
CA SER A 356 3.38 -27.70 -48.07
C SER A 356 2.41 -26.63 -47.58
N HIS A 357 2.94 -25.56 -47.00
CA HIS A 357 2.21 -24.47 -46.38
C HIS A 357 2.90 -23.13 -46.64
N ILE A 358 2.13 -22.09 -46.95
CA ILE A 358 2.65 -20.74 -47.15
C ILE A 358 1.70 -19.66 -46.62
N THR A 359 2.25 -18.65 -45.94
CA THR A 359 1.50 -17.45 -45.53
C THR A 359 1.34 -16.45 -46.68
N PRO A 360 0.15 -15.86 -46.90
CA PRO A 360 -0.04 -14.83 -47.91
C PRO A 360 0.44 -13.46 -47.42
N VAL A 361 0.89 -12.60 -48.34
CA VAL A 361 1.20 -11.19 -48.06
C VAL A 361 0.40 -10.31 -49.02
N PRO A 362 -0.55 -9.47 -48.54
CA PRO A 362 -1.02 -9.36 -47.15
C PRO A 362 -1.90 -10.54 -46.71
N GLY A 363 -2.17 -10.65 -45.40
CA GLY A 363 -3.15 -11.60 -44.83
C GLY A 363 -2.57 -12.73 -43.98
N GLY A 364 -1.25 -12.92 -43.98
CA GLY A 364 -0.50 -13.89 -43.18
C GLY A 364 -0.05 -13.33 -41.83
N VAL A 365 1.24 -13.03 -41.70
CA VAL A 365 1.87 -12.66 -40.41
C VAL A 365 1.33 -11.35 -39.81
N GLY A 366 1.06 -10.32 -40.62
CA GLY A 366 0.61 -9.00 -40.11
C GLY A 366 -0.65 -9.02 -39.22
N PRO A 367 -1.75 -9.69 -39.63
CA PRO A 367 -2.90 -9.94 -38.76
C PRO A 367 -2.56 -10.67 -37.45
N MET A 368 -1.61 -11.63 -37.49
CA MET A 368 -1.17 -12.36 -36.30
C MET A 368 -0.39 -11.48 -35.33
N THR A 369 0.44 -10.54 -35.80
CA THR A 369 1.08 -9.53 -34.94
C THR A 369 0.04 -8.76 -34.11
N VAL A 370 -1.06 -8.33 -34.72
CA VAL A 370 -2.14 -7.63 -34.00
C VAL A 370 -2.87 -8.57 -33.02
N ALA A 371 -3.11 -9.83 -33.38
CA ALA A 371 -3.73 -10.81 -32.48
C ALA A 371 -2.83 -11.15 -31.28
N MET A 372 -1.51 -11.25 -31.46
CA MET A 372 -0.56 -11.49 -30.38
C MET A 372 -0.44 -10.26 -29.46
N LEU A 373 -0.48 -9.05 -30.01
CA LEU A 373 -0.52 -7.82 -29.21
C LEU A 373 -1.76 -7.78 -28.30
N MET A 374 -2.92 -8.15 -28.84
CA MET A 374 -4.13 -8.30 -28.05
C MET A 374 -3.99 -9.39 -26.99
N LYS A 375 -3.41 -10.56 -27.34
CA LYS A 375 -3.16 -11.67 -26.40
C LYS A 375 -2.27 -11.25 -25.23
N ASN A 376 -1.14 -10.60 -25.50
CA ASN A 376 -0.24 -10.07 -24.48
C ASN A 376 -0.95 -9.02 -23.60
N THR A 377 -1.79 -8.16 -24.20
CA THR A 377 -2.59 -7.18 -23.45
C THR A 377 -3.61 -7.83 -22.52
N VAL A 378 -4.35 -8.85 -22.98
CA VAL A 378 -5.28 -9.61 -22.13
C VAL A 378 -4.53 -10.37 -21.04
N GLN A 379 -3.36 -10.95 -21.33
CA GLN A 379 -2.51 -11.60 -20.33
C GLN A 379 -2.05 -10.62 -19.24
N SER A 380 -1.63 -9.39 -19.61
CA SER A 380 -1.30 -8.34 -18.66
C SER A 380 -2.50 -7.94 -17.80
N ALA A 381 -3.66 -7.73 -18.44
CA ALA A 381 -4.89 -7.38 -17.75
C ALA A 381 -5.38 -8.50 -16.80
N GLN A 382 -5.20 -9.77 -17.18
CA GLN A 382 -5.50 -10.92 -16.32
C GLN A 382 -4.53 -10.99 -15.12
N ARG A 383 -3.23 -10.67 -15.29
CA ARG A 383 -2.28 -10.55 -14.18
C ARG A 383 -2.71 -9.44 -13.20
N ALA A 384 -3.11 -8.29 -13.71
CA ALA A 384 -3.61 -7.18 -12.89
C ALA A 384 -4.93 -7.53 -12.17
N ALA A 385 -5.88 -8.16 -12.87
CA ALA A 385 -7.12 -8.65 -12.28
C ALA A 385 -6.87 -9.69 -11.19
N ASN A 386 -5.94 -10.63 -11.42
CA ASN A 386 -5.55 -11.63 -10.42
C ASN A 386 -4.92 -10.98 -9.18
N LYS A 387 -4.08 -9.93 -9.33
CA LYS A 387 -3.55 -9.14 -8.21
C LYS A 387 -4.65 -8.42 -7.40
N ILE A 388 -5.81 -8.12 -7.98
CA ILE A 388 -6.98 -7.52 -7.29
C ILE A 388 -7.81 -8.60 -6.58
N ILE A 389 -7.94 -9.79 -7.17
CA ILE A 389 -8.69 -10.94 -6.61
C ILE A 389 -7.88 -11.63 -5.49
N GLN A 390 -6.55 -11.59 -5.54
CA GLN A 390 -5.69 -12.11 -4.47
C GLN A 390 -5.79 -11.24 -3.22
N HIS A 391 -6.59 -11.69 -2.25
CA HIS A 391 -6.72 -11.05 -0.93
C HIS A 391 -5.50 -11.24 -0.02
N THR A 392 -4.41 -11.87 -0.48
CA THR A 392 -3.18 -12.08 0.28
C THR A 392 -1.99 -11.49 -0.45
N TRP A 393 -1.22 -10.66 0.25
CA TRP A 393 0.03 -10.08 -0.24
C TRP A 393 1.10 -11.13 -0.49
N THR A 394 1.96 -10.90 -1.48
CA THR A 394 3.18 -11.69 -1.71
C THR A 394 4.34 -11.17 -0.85
N LEU A 395 4.06 -10.89 0.42
CA LEU A 395 5.05 -10.39 1.38
C LEU A 395 6.10 -11.47 1.64
N ARG A 396 7.39 -11.11 1.51
CA ARG A 396 8.51 -12.01 1.84
C ARG A 396 9.09 -11.61 3.19
N PRO A 397 8.85 -12.34 4.30
CA PRO A 397 9.38 -11.96 5.60
C PRO A 397 10.92 -11.92 5.59
N LEU A 398 11.50 -10.99 6.34
CA LEU A 398 12.93 -11.01 6.65
C LEU A 398 13.19 -12.06 7.74
N PRO A 399 14.22 -12.92 7.63
CA PRO A 399 14.57 -13.86 8.67
C PRO A 399 15.16 -13.14 9.89
N LEU A 400 14.79 -13.60 11.10
CA LEU A 400 15.41 -13.14 12.35
C LEU A 400 16.54 -14.05 12.80
N HIS A 401 17.64 -13.45 13.26
CA HIS A 401 18.73 -14.13 13.93
C HIS A 401 18.68 -13.86 15.44
N LEU A 402 18.11 -14.80 16.19
CA LEU A 402 17.87 -14.67 17.63
C LEU A 402 19.13 -14.95 18.45
N ASN A 403 19.59 -13.96 19.21
CA ASN A 403 20.72 -14.04 20.13
C ASN A 403 20.23 -14.16 21.58
N ARG A 404 20.99 -14.88 22.42
CA ARG A 404 20.70 -15.10 23.85
C ARG A 404 21.99 -14.91 24.67
N PRO A 405 22.02 -14.08 25.73
CA PRO A 405 20.95 -13.16 26.16
C PRO A 405 20.57 -12.17 25.05
N VAL A 406 19.34 -11.65 25.11
CA VAL A 406 18.83 -10.70 24.11
C VAL A 406 19.71 -9.43 24.15
N PRO A 407 20.27 -8.96 23.01
CA PRO A 407 21.10 -7.75 22.97
C PRO A 407 20.29 -6.47 23.27
N SER A 408 20.96 -5.32 23.27
CA SER A 408 20.26 -4.02 23.31
C SER A 408 19.43 -3.81 22.03
N ASP A 409 18.32 -3.08 22.16
CA ASP A 409 17.39 -2.80 21.06
C ASP A 409 18.10 -2.24 19.82
N ILE A 410 19.03 -1.30 19.99
CA ILE A 410 19.83 -0.72 18.90
C ILE A 410 20.77 -1.74 18.24
N ALA A 411 21.41 -2.63 19.01
CA ALA A 411 22.27 -3.67 18.45
C ALA A 411 21.46 -4.69 17.63
N ILE A 412 20.21 -4.98 18.03
CA ILE A 412 19.28 -5.80 17.24
C ILE A 412 18.88 -5.04 15.97
N ALA A 413 18.59 -3.74 16.05
CA ALA A 413 18.22 -2.92 14.89
C ALA A 413 19.35 -2.85 13.85
N HIS A 414 20.59 -2.65 14.28
CA HIS A 414 21.78 -2.66 13.40
C HIS A 414 22.09 -4.03 12.81
N SER A 415 21.75 -5.12 13.50
CA SER A 415 21.97 -6.48 12.98
C SER A 415 21.03 -6.88 11.82
N GLN A 416 20.02 -6.07 11.51
CA GLN A 416 18.99 -6.37 10.51
C GLN A 416 18.99 -5.33 9.39
N GLU A 417 19.43 -5.71 8.18
CA GLU A 417 19.25 -4.82 7.02
C GLU A 417 17.77 -4.81 6.61
N PRO A 418 17.11 -3.63 6.55
CA PRO A 418 15.73 -3.51 6.09
C PRO A 418 15.62 -3.81 4.59
N LYS A 419 14.43 -4.24 4.12
CA LYS A 419 14.12 -4.25 2.68
C LYS A 419 14.24 -2.85 2.10
N ASP A 420 14.51 -2.76 0.80
CA ASP A 420 14.17 -1.56 0.05
C ASP A 420 12.67 -1.26 0.20
N ILE A 421 12.33 -0.03 0.54
CA ILE A 421 10.97 0.38 0.85
C ILE A 421 10.06 0.36 -0.39
N ALA A 422 10.61 0.51 -1.60
CA ALA A 422 9.85 0.33 -2.83
C ALA A 422 9.50 -1.13 -3.08
N GLN A 423 10.40 -2.07 -2.71
CA GLN A 423 10.08 -3.50 -2.72
C GLN A 423 8.95 -3.83 -1.72
N LEU A 424 9.02 -3.29 -0.50
CA LEU A 424 7.94 -3.49 0.49
C LEU A 424 6.62 -2.87 0.00
N ALA A 425 6.66 -1.68 -0.60
CA ALA A 425 5.49 -1.03 -1.17
C ALA A 425 4.84 -1.88 -2.28
N GLU A 426 5.63 -2.49 -3.17
CA GLU A 426 5.12 -3.43 -4.18
C GLU A 426 4.51 -4.69 -3.53
N GLU A 427 5.21 -5.29 -2.56
CA GLU A 427 4.75 -6.50 -1.85
C GLU A 427 3.39 -6.31 -1.17
N ILE A 428 3.07 -5.09 -0.69
CA ILE A 428 1.79 -4.74 -0.03
C ILE A 428 0.77 -4.08 -0.98
N GLY A 429 1.01 -4.09 -2.30
CA GLY A 429 0.04 -3.65 -3.31
C GLY A 429 -0.09 -2.14 -3.52
N LEU A 430 0.92 -1.35 -3.15
CA LEU A 430 1.06 0.04 -3.58
C LEU A 430 1.71 0.11 -4.98
N TYR A 431 1.33 1.11 -5.76
CA TYR A 431 2.01 1.38 -7.03
C TYR A 431 3.15 2.39 -6.85
N PRO A 432 4.19 2.40 -7.72
CA PRO A 432 5.32 3.33 -7.59
C PRO A 432 4.88 4.80 -7.50
N GLY A 433 3.91 5.20 -8.35
CA GLY A 433 3.33 6.55 -8.35
C GLY A 433 2.40 6.88 -7.16
N GLU A 434 2.23 5.96 -6.21
CA GLU A 434 1.51 6.17 -4.94
C GLU A 434 2.47 6.34 -3.75
N THR A 435 3.79 6.38 -4.01
CA THR A 435 4.82 6.55 -2.98
C THR A 435 5.78 7.68 -3.32
N SER A 436 6.30 8.34 -2.30
CA SER A 436 7.41 9.30 -2.41
C SER A 436 8.53 8.86 -1.47
N LEU A 437 9.67 8.45 -2.03
CA LEU A 437 10.77 7.81 -1.31
C LEU A 437 11.61 8.83 -0.52
N TYR A 438 11.99 8.48 0.71
CA TYR A 438 12.85 9.27 1.60
C TYR A 438 14.12 8.48 1.93
N GLY A 439 14.96 8.32 0.90
CA GLY A 439 15.97 7.26 0.85
C GLY A 439 15.32 5.91 0.48
N ASN A 440 16.04 4.81 0.71
CA ASN A 440 15.59 3.46 0.39
C ASN A 440 14.90 2.73 1.56
N LYS A 441 14.84 3.31 2.76
CA LYS A 441 14.34 2.64 3.98
C LYS A 441 12.99 3.16 4.51
N LYS A 442 12.45 4.25 3.93
CA LYS A 442 11.18 4.88 4.33
C LYS A 442 10.55 5.67 3.15
N ALA A 443 9.22 5.78 3.11
CA ALA A 443 8.50 6.49 2.05
C ALA A 443 7.18 7.11 2.53
N LYS A 444 6.74 8.24 1.96
CA LYS A 444 5.37 8.76 2.13
C LYS A 444 4.41 8.01 1.20
N ILE A 445 3.21 7.66 1.68
CA ILE A 445 2.13 7.10 0.85
C ILE A 445 1.16 8.20 0.44
N ILE A 446 0.84 8.31 -0.84
CA ILE A 446 -0.10 9.31 -1.38
C ILE A 446 -1.55 8.84 -1.12
N VAL A 447 -2.11 9.20 0.04
CA VAL A 447 -3.45 8.81 0.53
C VAL A 447 -4.52 9.03 -0.52
N SER A 448 -4.48 10.18 -1.19
CA SER A 448 -5.50 10.58 -2.16
C SER A 448 -5.56 9.67 -3.40
N SER A 449 -4.44 9.05 -3.80
CA SER A 449 -4.43 8.05 -4.87
C SER A 449 -4.95 6.70 -4.38
N VAL A 450 -4.38 6.20 -3.28
CA VAL A 450 -4.70 4.86 -2.75
C VAL A 450 -6.18 4.76 -2.38
N LEU A 451 -6.73 5.74 -1.65
CA LEU A 451 -8.14 5.72 -1.25
C LEU A 451 -9.10 5.86 -2.44
N LYS A 452 -8.69 6.58 -3.51
CA LYS A 452 -9.49 6.69 -4.74
C LYS A 452 -9.51 5.38 -5.52
N ARG A 453 -8.35 4.71 -5.61
CA ARG A 453 -8.20 3.39 -6.26
C ARG A 453 -8.97 2.31 -5.51
N LEU A 454 -8.80 2.24 -4.19
CA LEU A 454 -9.37 1.22 -3.32
C LEU A 454 -10.73 1.60 -2.74
N GLY A 455 -11.40 2.64 -3.27
CA GLY A 455 -12.69 3.10 -2.74
C GLY A 455 -13.83 2.06 -2.79
N HIS A 456 -13.67 1.01 -3.60
CA HIS A 456 -14.59 -0.14 -3.70
C HIS A 456 -14.22 -1.31 -2.77
N GLN A 457 -12.99 -1.32 -2.24
CA GLN A 457 -12.50 -2.35 -1.33
C GLN A 457 -13.09 -2.12 0.07
N LYS A 458 -13.61 -3.18 0.69
CA LYS A 458 -14.03 -3.14 2.09
C LYS A 458 -12.83 -3.00 3.01
N ASP A 459 -13.05 -2.35 4.14
CA ASP A 459 -12.04 -2.20 5.19
C ASP A 459 -11.79 -3.53 5.90
N GLY A 460 -10.54 -3.77 6.29
CA GLY A 460 -10.15 -4.91 7.13
C GLY A 460 -10.57 -4.77 8.59
N LYS A 461 -10.11 -5.73 9.41
CA LYS A 461 -10.33 -5.73 10.85
C LYS A 461 -9.45 -4.69 11.54
N TYR A 462 -10.02 -3.91 12.44
CA TYR A 462 -9.32 -2.82 13.14
C TYR A 462 -9.13 -3.18 14.61
N VAL A 463 -7.90 -3.20 15.10
CA VAL A 463 -7.53 -3.66 16.44
C VAL A 463 -6.78 -2.55 17.17
N VAL A 464 -7.20 -2.20 18.38
CA VAL A 464 -6.51 -1.21 19.21
C VAL A 464 -5.75 -1.88 20.35
N VAL A 465 -4.46 -1.56 20.47
CA VAL A 465 -3.57 -2.00 21.54
C VAL A 465 -3.47 -0.91 22.59
N VAL A 466 -3.73 -1.26 23.84
CA VAL A 466 -3.83 -0.35 24.99
C VAL A 466 -3.12 -0.96 26.19
N GLY A 467 -2.69 -0.14 27.16
CA GLY A 467 -2.05 -0.64 28.38
C GLY A 467 -3.01 -0.69 29.58
N ILE A 468 -2.56 -1.33 30.65
CA ILE A 468 -2.94 -0.93 32.01
C ILE A 468 -2.36 0.47 32.36
N THR A 469 -2.58 0.95 33.58
CA THR A 469 -2.01 2.21 34.09
C THR A 469 -0.47 2.15 33.99
N PRO A 470 0.19 3.07 33.26
CA PRO A 470 1.65 3.02 33.09
C PRO A 470 2.47 3.06 34.39
N THR A 471 3.51 2.24 34.42
CA THR A 471 4.50 2.12 35.50
C THR A 471 5.92 2.40 34.97
N PRO A 472 6.87 2.84 35.82
CA PRO A 472 8.28 2.95 35.44
C PRO A 472 8.96 1.62 35.04
N LEU A 473 8.29 0.48 35.26
CA LEU A 473 8.76 -0.86 34.89
C LEU A 473 8.45 -1.21 33.43
N GLY A 474 7.50 -0.50 32.81
CA GLY A 474 7.08 -0.67 31.43
C GLY A 474 6.14 -1.86 31.20
N GLU A 475 5.12 -1.63 30.38
CA GLU A 475 4.15 -2.66 29.98
C GLU A 475 4.52 -3.30 28.63
N GLY A 476 5.32 -2.61 27.79
CA GLY A 476 5.68 -3.09 26.45
C GLY A 476 4.58 -2.94 25.39
N LYS A 477 3.69 -1.94 25.52
CA LYS A 477 2.54 -1.75 24.60
C LYS A 477 2.94 -1.75 23.12
N SER A 478 3.85 -0.86 22.71
CA SER A 478 4.24 -0.73 21.30
C SER A 478 5.01 -1.97 20.81
N THR A 479 5.75 -2.64 21.71
CA THR A 479 6.39 -3.94 21.48
C THR A 479 5.35 -4.99 21.12
N THR A 480 4.20 -5.00 21.80
CA THR A 480 3.07 -5.88 21.49
C THR A 480 2.38 -5.50 20.19
N SER A 481 2.18 -4.22 19.89
CA SER A 481 1.62 -3.78 18.61
C SER A 481 2.44 -4.27 17.41
N VAL A 482 3.76 -4.16 17.52
CA VAL A 482 4.72 -4.58 16.49
C VAL A 482 4.83 -6.11 16.42
N GLY A 483 5.00 -6.79 17.55
CA GLY A 483 5.08 -8.25 17.62
C GLY A 483 3.80 -8.97 17.15
N LEU A 484 2.62 -8.41 17.45
CA LEU A 484 1.34 -8.91 16.95
C LEU A 484 1.24 -8.80 15.42
N VAL A 485 1.70 -7.70 14.82
CA VAL A 485 1.68 -7.56 13.36
C VAL A 485 2.69 -8.48 12.71
N GLN A 486 3.90 -8.62 13.27
CA GLN A 486 4.87 -9.63 12.86
C GLN A 486 4.28 -11.05 12.89
N ALA A 487 3.58 -11.42 13.96
CA ALA A 487 2.88 -12.70 14.05
C ALA A 487 1.81 -12.86 12.94
N LEU A 488 0.97 -11.85 12.74
CA LEU A 488 -0.09 -11.87 11.73
C LEU A 488 0.46 -12.01 10.29
N SER A 489 1.50 -11.26 9.95
CA SER A 489 2.07 -11.22 8.60
C SER A 489 3.05 -12.36 8.31
N ALA A 490 4.12 -12.47 9.10
CA ALA A 490 5.24 -13.37 8.81
C ALA A 490 4.92 -14.82 9.16
N HIS A 491 4.13 -15.05 10.22
CA HIS A 491 3.86 -16.39 10.76
C HIS A 491 2.44 -16.89 10.45
N LYS A 492 1.44 -16.01 10.33
CA LYS A 492 0.05 -16.38 9.97
C LYS A 492 -0.40 -15.99 8.56
N HIS A 493 0.49 -15.38 7.76
CA HIS A 493 0.26 -14.99 6.36
C HIS A 493 -1.03 -14.18 6.12
N LYS A 494 -1.35 -13.28 7.06
CA LYS A 494 -2.42 -12.29 6.94
C LYS A 494 -1.85 -10.94 6.54
N ASN A 495 -2.56 -10.21 5.67
CA ASN A 495 -2.24 -8.81 5.40
C ASN A 495 -2.39 -8.04 6.71
N ALA A 496 -1.30 -7.45 7.19
CA ALA A 496 -1.31 -6.74 8.46
C ALA A 496 -0.43 -5.49 8.41
N PHE A 497 -0.96 -4.37 8.92
CA PHE A 497 -0.20 -3.15 9.23
C PHE A 497 -0.19 -2.92 10.73
N VAL A 498 0.90 -2.34 11.23
CA VAL A 498 0.88 -1.59 12.49
C VAL A 498 0.87 -0.08 12.19
N CYS A 499 -0.02 0.67 12.84
CA CYS A 499 -0.15 2.12 12.70
C CYS A 499 0.28 2.80 14.02
N LEU A 500 1.44 3.44 14.00
CA LEU A 500 2.11 4.02 15.16
C LEU A 500 2.19 5.56 15.08
N ARG A 501 2.43 6.17 16.24
CA ARG A 501 2.72 7.60 16.36
C ARG A 501 4.20 7.86 16.09
N GLN A 502 4.50 8.98 15.45
CA GLN A 502 5.85 9.54 15.44
C GLN A 502 6.19 10.06 16.86
N PRO A 503 7.36 9.72 17.42
CA PRO A 503 7.84 10.31 18.67
C PRO A 503 8.28 11.76 18.45
N SER A 504 8.24 12.57 19.51
CA SER A 504 8.92 13.87 19.52
C SER A 504 10.42 13.66 19.63
N GLN A 505 11.20 14.49 18.93
CA GLN A 505 12.66 14.48 18.99
C GLN A 505 13.20 15.08 20.30
N GLY A 506 12.45 16.01 20.92
CA GLY A 506 12.85 16.69 22.16
C GLY A 506 13.17 15.74 23.33
N PRO A 507 12.31 14.75 23.65
CA PRO A 507 12.57 13.71 24.63
C PRO A 507 13.87 12.93 24.41
N THR A 508 14.19 12.54 23.17
CA THR A 508 15.37 11.73 22.80
C THR A 508 16.69 12.29 23.34
N PHE A 509 16.81 13.63 23.34
CA PHE A 509 17.98 14.34 23.86
C PHE A 509 17.95 14.59 25.38
N GLY A 510 16.86 14.31 26.07
CA GLY A 510 16.73 14.46 27.53
C GLY A 510 16.84 13.15 28.29
N ILE A 511 16.06 12.16 27.88
CA ILE A 511 16.08 10.77 28.35
C ILE A 511 16.37 9.95 27.08
N LYS A 512 17.25 8.93 27.18
CA LYS A 512 17.61 8.05 26.04
C LYS A 512 16.40 7.69 25.18
N GLY A 513 16.60 7.67 23.86
CA GLY A 513 15.54 7.40 22.90
C GLY A 513 14.82 6.08 23.18
N GLY A 514 13.56 5.98 22.77
CA GLY A 514 12.79 4.75 22.90
C GLY A 514 12.88 3.91 21.64
N ALA A 515 12.97 2.58 21.77
CA ALA A 515 12.67 1.72 20.65
C ALA A 515 11.22 1.91 20.19
N ALA A 516 11.00 1.81 18.88
CA ALA A 516 9.68 1.74 18.28
C ALA A 516 9.08 0.34 18.49
N GLY A 517 8.91 -0.05 19.75
CA GLY A 517 8.76 -1.44 20.16
C GLY A 517 9.82 -1.83 21.19
N GLY A 518 10.56 -2.91 20.95
CA GLY A 518 11.73 -3.33 21.72
C GLY A 518 12.13 -4.78 21.45
N GLY A 519 13.40 -5.11 21.66
CA GLY A 519 13.96 -6.44 21.39
C GLY A 519 13.76 -6.84 19.92
N TYR A 520 13.30 -8.07 19.71
CA TYR A 520 12.97 -8.61 18.37
C TYR A 520 11.59 -8.18 17.82
N SER A 521 10.90 -7.25 18.50
CA SER A 521 9.64 -6.65 18.05
C SER A 521 9.76 -5.12 17.99
N GLN A 522 10.42 -4.61 16.95
CA GLN A 522 10.64 -3.17 16.73
C GLN A 522 10.59 -2.75 15.26
N VAL A 523 10.33 -1.46 15.02
CA VAL A 523 10.42 -0.78 13.71
C VAL A 523 11.86 -0.38 13.42
N ILE A 524 12.29 -0.55 12.16
CA ILE A 524 13.61 -0.16 11.66
C ILE A 524 13.51 0.75 10.41
N PRO A 525 14.46 1.67 10.19
CA PRO A 525 15.58 2.05 11.07
C PRO A 525 15.12 2.84 12.31
N MET A 526 15.78 2.62 13.44
CA MET A 526 15.32 3.09 14.75
C MET A 526 15.72 4.55 15.04
N GLU A 527 16.83 4.99 14.47
CA GLU A 527 17.34 6.37 14.50
C GLU A 527 16.43 7.30 13.70
N ASP A 528 16.11 6.90 12.45
CA ASP A 528 15.18 7.61 11.56
C ASP A 528 13.83 7.86 12.25
N PHE A 529 13.34 6.85 12.98
CA PHE A 529 12.07 6.91 13.72
C PHE A 529 12.11 7.91 14.88
N ASN A 530 13.24 8.04 15.59
CA ASN A 530 13.40 8.87 16.79
C ASN A 530 13.93 10.29 16.55
N LEU A 531 14.38 10.58 15.32
CA LEU A 531 14.92 11.88 14.92
C LEU A 531 13.94 12.59 13.97
N HIS A 532 14.36 12.87 12.73
CA HIS A 532 13.61 13.74 11.83
C HIS A 532 12.53 13.01 11.01
N LEU A 533 12.61 11.68 10.89
CA LEU A 533 11.77 10.84 10.05
C LEU A 533 11.61 11.38 8.61
N THR A 534 10.49 12.06 8.33
CA THR A 534 10.14 12.66 7.04
C THR A 534 9.90 14.18 7.12
N GLY A 535 10.17 14.79 8.27
CA GLY A 535 10.04 16.24 8.49
C GLY A 535 8.66 16.72 8.99
N ASP A 536 7.72 15.81 9.27
CA ASP A 536 6.33 16.15 9.63
C ASP A 536 6.24 17.09 10.83
N ILE A 537 6.98 16.80 11.91
CA ILE A 537 7.01 17.64 13.11
C ILE A 537 7.63 19.02 12.79
N HIS A 538 8.64 19.10 11.92
CA HIS A 538 9.22 20.36 11.48
C HIS A 538 8.20 21.20 10.69
N ALA A 539 7.41 20.58 9.82
CA ALA A 539 6.32 21.23 9.09
C ALA A 539 5.22 21.74 10.03
N VAL A 540 4.84 20.94 11.05
CA VAL A 540 3.90 21.38 12.11
C VAL A 540 4.46 22.56 12.90
N GLY A 541 5.74 22.54 13.26
CA GLY A 541 6.41 23.63 13.97
C GLY A 541 6.45 24.92 13.15
N ALA A 542 6.82 24.82 11.87
CA ALA A 542 6.83 25.95 10.94
C ALA A 542 5.42 26.54 10.73
N ALA A 543 4.41 25.69 10.53
CA ALA A 543 3.02 26.13 10.36
C ALA A 543 2.47 26.81 11.63
N HIS A 544 2.73 26.23 12.81
CA HIS A 544 2.30 26.81 14.10
C HIS A 544 2.95 28.18 14.35
N ASN A 545 4.25 28.30 14.10
CA ASN A 545 5.00 29.53 14.31
C ASN A 545 4.70 30.60 13.25
N LEU A 546 4.36 30.22 12.01
CA LEU A 546 3.83 31.15 10.99
C LEU A 546 2.51 31.77 11.48
N LEU A 547 1.60 30.96 12.04
CA LEU A 547 0.33 31.46 12.57
C LEU A 547 0.54 32.42 13.75
N ALA A 548 1.47 32.10 14.67
CA ALA A 548 1.86 32.99 15.76
C ALA A 548 2.49 34.30 15.27
N ALA A 549 3.36 34.24 14.26
CA ALA A 549 3.99 35.42 13.65
C ALA A 549 2.97 36.31 12.93
N GLN A 550 2.02 35.74 12.18
CA GLN A 550 0.94 36.48 11.54
C GLN A 550 0.04 37.16 12.58
N MET A 551 -0.30 36.46 13.67
CA MET A 551 -1.09 37.05 14.76
C MET A 551 -0.44 38.31 15.33
N ASP A 552 0.86 38.24 15.65
CA ASP A 552 1.60 39.38 16.22
C ASP A 552 1.75 40.52 15.19
N ALA A 553 2.00 40.20 13.91
CA ALA A 553 2.04 41.20 12.83
C ALA A 553 0.67 41.89 12.62
N ARG A 554 -0.44 41.15 12.76
CA ARG A 554 -1.80 41.70 12.68
C ARG A 554 -2.12 42.62 13.86
N ILE A 555 -1.75 42.23 15.08
CA ILE A 555 -1.88 43.08 16.28
C ILE A 555 -1.09 44.40 16.08
N PHE A 556 0.17 44.31 15.66
CA PHE A 556 1.02 45.47 15.44
C PHE A 556 0.49 46.41 14.35
N HIS A 557 0.13 45.88 13.17
CA HIS A 557 -0.40 46.68 12.08
C HIS A 557 -1.80 47.27 12.37
N GLU A 558 -2.61 46.60 13.19
CA GLU A 558 -3.84 47.19 13.68
C GLU A 558 -3.57 48.32 14.69
N ALA A 559 -2.62 48.16 15.61
CA ALA A 559 -2.30 49.20 16.59
C ALA A 559 -1.67 50.48 15.96
N THR A 560 -1.07 50.38 14.77
CA THR A 560 -0.23 51.44 14.17
C THR A 560 -0.82 52.12 12.93
N GLN A 561 -1.98 51.70 12.43
CA GLN A 561 -2.55 52.19 11.16
C GLN A 561 -4.02 52.59 11.29
N ALA A 562 -4.47 53.54 10.47
CA ALA A 562 -5.87 53.90 10.32
C ALA A 562 -6.61 52.90 9.39
N ASP A 563 -7.91 52.70 9.62
CA ASP A 563 -8.74 51.66 8.99
C ASP A 563 -8.64 51.63 7.46
N LYS A 564 -8.77 52.79 6.81
CA LYS A 564 -8.65 52.93 5.36
C LYS A 564 -7.29 52.46 4.83
N ALA A 565 -6.21 52.90 5.48
CA ALA A 565 -4.85 52.56 5.09
C ALA A 565 -4.52 51.08 5.34
N LEU A 566 -5.11 50.48 6.39
CA LEU A 566 -5.02 49.05 6.65
C LEU A 566 -5.82 48.24 5.61
N TYR A 567 -7.04 48.66 5.29
CA TYR A 567 -7.86 48.04 4.24
C TYR A 567 -7.17 48.06 2.87
N ASP A 568 -6.64 49.23 2.46
CA ASP A 568 -5.94 49.40 1.19
C ASP A 568 -4.66 48.54 1.09
N ARG A 569 -4.03 48.17 2.22
CA ARG A 569 -2.89 47.24 2.27
C ARG A 569 -3.30 45.77 2.31
N LEU A 570 -4.41 45.45 2.97
CA LEU A 570 -4.97 44.09 3.00
C LEU A 570 -5.60 43.70 1.65
N VAL A 571 -6.13 44.67 0.90
CA VAL A 571 -6.76 44.47 -0.42
C VAL A 571 -6.12 45.40 -1.45
N PRO A 572 -4.84 45.17 -1.81
CA PRO A 572 -4.09 46.06 -2.67
C PRO A 572 -4.62 46.06 -4.11
N THR A 573 -4.43 47.17 -4.80
CA THR A 573 -4.68 47.28 -6.24
C THR A 573 -3.45 46.78 -7.00
N ILE A 574 -3.57 45.66 -7.70
CA ILE A 574 -2.48 45.03 -8.46
C ILE A 574 -2.79 45.15 -9.95
N LYS A 575 -1.86 45.75 -10.72
CA LYS A 575 -2.03 46.02 -12.17
C LYS A 575 -3.34 46.75 -12.53
N GLY A 576 -3.75 47.69 -11.67
CA GLY A 576 -4.98 48.48 -11.83
C GLY A 576 -6.26 47.79 -11.32
N GLU A 577 -6.20 46.54 -10.89
CA GLU A 577 -7.36 45.78 -10.43
C GLU A 577 -7.29 45.48 -8.93
N ARG A 578 -8.41 45.61 -8.23
CA ARG A 578 -8.54 45.29 -6.80
C ARG A 578 -9.54 44.15 -6.64
N LYS A 579 -9.11 43.04 -6.03
CA LYS A 579 -9.92 41.80 -5.87
C LYS A 579 -9.75 41.21 -4.48
N PHE A 580 -10.82 40.69 -3.91
CA PHE A 580 -10.74 39.82 -2.73
C PHE A 580 -10.21 38.44 -3.12
N SER A 581 -9.29 37.91 -2.31
CA SER A 581 -8.90 36.51 -2.35
C SER A 581 -9.99 35.59 -1.76
N LYS A 582 -9.94 34.29 -2.08
CA LYS A 582 -10.93 33.30 -1.58
C LYS A 582 -11.07 33.25 -0.05
N ILE A 583 -10.00 33.58 0.70
CA ILE A 583 -10.04 33.62 2.18
C ILE A 583 -10.68 34.90 2.70
N GLN A 584 -10.47 36.03 2.01
CA GLN A 584 -11.12 37.30 2.33
C GLN A 584 -12.63 37.26 2.06
N LEU A 585 -13.06 36.58 0.98
CA LEU A 585 -14.48 36.32 0.72
C LEU A 585 -15.15 35.51 1.84
N ARG A 586 -14.48 34.50 2.42
CA ARG A 586 -14.99 33.77 3.60
C ARG A 586 -15.11 34.66 4.83
N ARG A 587 -14.15 35.57 5.05
CA ARG A 587 -14.24 36.56 6.13
C ARG A 587 -15.44 37.49 5.96
N LEU A 588 -15.68 38.00 4.75
CA LEU A 588 -16.86 38.83 4.45
C LEU A 588 -18.17 38.07 4.73
N GLN A 589 -18.25 36.80 4.32
CA GLN A 589 -19.39 35.93 4.64
C GLN A 589 -19.61 35.77 6.15
N ARG A 590 -18.55 35.56 6.95
CA ARG A 590 -18.64 35.52 8.43
C ARG A 590 -19.10 36.84 9.05
N LEU A 591 -18.76 37.97 8.42
CA LEU A 591 -19.19 39.31 8.84
C LEU A 591 -20.59 39.70 8.33
N GLY A 592 -21.29 38.83 7.59
CA GLY A 592 -22.58 39.13 6.98
C GLY A 592 -22.54 40.09 5.79
N ILE A 593 -21.34 40.34 5.21
CA ILE A 593 -21.13 41.25 4.09
C ILE A 593 -21.17 40.47 2.78
N ASN A 594 -22.25 40.62 2.01
CA ASN A 594 -22.48 39.89 0.76
C ASN A 594 -21.79 40.52 -0.48
N LYS A 595 -21.03 41.61 -0.30
CA LYS A 595 -20.38 42.35 -1.38
C LYS A 595 -19.09 41.68 -1.83
N THR A 596 -18.90 41.50 -3.14
CA THR A 596 -17.71 40.86 -3.72
C THR A 596 -16.76 41.81 -4.45
N ASP A 597 -17.16 43.06 -4.71
CA ASP A 597 -16.27 44.12 -5.23
C ASP A 597 -15.65 44.89 -4.05
N PRO A 598 -14.31 44.90 -3.89
CA PRO A 598 -13.62 45.66 -2.85
C PRO A 598 -13.88 47.17 -2.83
N ASN A 599 -14.34 47.76 -3.92
CA ASN A 599 -14.60 49.21 -4.00
C ASN A 599 -16.03 49.57 -3.55
N SER A 600 -16.96 48.61 -3.61
CA SER A 600 -18.36 48.76 -3.18
C SER A 600 -18.58 48.77 -1.66
N LEU A 601 -17.55 48.50 -0.86
CA LEU A 601 -17.65 48.51 0.60
C LEU A 601 -17.72 49.95 1.15
N THR A 602 -18.63 50.18 2.10
CA THR A 602 -18.67 51.41 2.92
C THR A 602 -17.45 51.46 3.83
N ASP A 603 -17.13 52.64 4.37
CA ASP A 603 -15.98 52.76 5.26
C ASP A 603 -16.18 52.01 6.60
N GLU A 604 -17.43 51.82 7.04
CA GLU A 604 -17.77 50.93 8.15
C GLU A 604 -17.51 49.44 7.83
N GLU A 605 -17.93 48.98 6.65
CA GLU A 605 -17.65 47.60 6.19
C GLU A 605 -16.15 47.35 6.01
N LYS A 606 -15.40 48.35 5.50
CA LYS A 606 -13.93 48.30 5.42
C LYS A 606 -13.30 48.20 6.80
N GLY A 607 -13.77 48.98 7.78
CA GLY A 607 -13.32 48.91 9.17
C GLY A 607 -13.56 47.53 9.78
N LYS A 608 -14.80 47.02 9.73
CA LYS A 608 -15.15 45.67 10.22
C LYS A 608 -14.35 44.56 9.54
N PHE A 609 -14.10 44.68 8.23
CA PHE A 609 -13.28 43.73 7.50
C PHE A 609 -11.80 43.80 7.93
N ALA A 610 -11.23 44.99 8.00
CA ALA A 610 -9.81 45.21 8.25
C ALA A 610 -9.40 44.93 9.71
N ARG A 611 -10.27 45.25 10.67
CA ARG A 611 -10.02 45.06 12.11
C ARG A 611 -10.40 43.66 12.58
N LEU A 612 -9.48 42.99 13.26
CA LEU A 612 -9.76 41.82 14.09
C LEU A 612 -10.02 42.22 15.54
N ASN A 613 -9.51 43.37 15.99
CA ASN A 613 -9.70 43.86 17.36
C ASN A 613 -9.32 42.84 18.45
N ILE A 614 -8.27 42.06 18.21
CA ILE A 614 -7.73 41.06 19.15
C ILE A 614 -7.46 41.71 20.51
N ASP A 615 -7.95 41.07 21.58
CA ASP A 615 -7.54 41.39 22.94
C ASP A 615 -6.24 40.65 23.28
N THR A 616 -5.17 41.42 23.51
CA THR A 616 -3.84 40.89 23.83
C THR A 616 -3.79 40.12 25.15
N ASN A 617 -4.77 40.30 26.04
CA ASN A 617 -4.88 39.55 27.30
C ASN A 617 -5.58 38.19 27.13
N ASN A 618 -6.27 37.97 25.99
CA ASN A 618 -7.05 36.76 25.71
C ASN A 618 -6.53 36.03 24.45
N ILE A 619 -5.21 36.01 24.27
CA ILE A 619 -4.51 35.18 23.28
C ILE A 619 -4.34 33.76 23.84
N VAL A 620 -4.76 32.74 23.08
CA VAL A 620 -4.58 31.32 23.44
C VAL A 620 -3.49 30.63 22.61
N TRP A 621 -3.11 31.21 21.46
CA TRP A 621 -2.07 30.67 20.59
C TRP A 621 -0.67 31.05 21.08
N ASN A 622 0.13 30.01 21.36
CA ASN A 622 1.51 30.14 21.82
C ASN A 622 2.49 29.97 20.64
N ARG A 623 3.74 29.64 20.92
CA ARG A 623 4.73 29.18 19.92
C ARG A 623 5.14 27.74 20.21
N VAL A 624 5.89 27.11 19.31
CA VAL A 624 6.41 25.75 19.52
C VAL A 624 7.84 25.54 19.05
N VAL A 625 8.53 24.59 19.68
CA VAL A 625 9.82 24.03 19.27
C VAL A 625 9.89 22.58 19.74
N ASP A 626 10.47 21.66 18.95
CA ASP A 626 10.51 20.23 19.32
C ASP A 626 11.77 19.88 20.14
N ILE A 627 12.05 20.67 21.16
CA ILE A 627 13.21 20.56 22.06
C ILE A 627 12.74 20.77 23.50
N ASN A 628 13.35 20.06 24.46
CA ASN A 628 13.03 20.13 25.88
C ASN A 628 13.62 21.39 26.57
N ASP A 629 13.12 22.57 26.23
CA ASP A 629 13.59 23.85 26.78
C ASP A 629 12.62 24.46 27.82
N ARG A 630 12.95 24.27 29.10
CA ARG A 630 12.17 24.83 30.22
C ARG A 630 12.17 26.35 30.32
N TYR A 631 13.15 27.07 29.74
CA TYR A 631 13.23 28.52 29.85
C TYR A 631 12.25 29.24 28.90
N LEU A 632 11.77 28.55 27.85
CA LEU A 632 10.75 29.10 26.95
C LEU A 632 9.31 28.97 27.48
N ARG A 633 9.11 28.40 28.69
CA ARG A 633 7.79 28.25 29.34
C ARG A 633 7.08 29.59 29.61
N LYS A 634 7.82 30.67 29.78
CA LYS A 634 7.27 32.04 29.85
C LYS A 634 8.34 33.04 29.40
N ILE A 635 8.00 33.86 28.39
CA ILE A 635 8.90 34.87 27.80
C ILE A 635 8.13 36.16 27.47
N THR A 636 8.86 37.23 27.16
CA THR A 636 8.31 38.49 26.63
C THR A 636 8.88 38.75 25.25
N ILE A 637 8.02 39.09 24.28
CA ILE A 637 8.40 39.38 22.88
C ILE A 637 8.18 40.85 22.52
N GLY A 638 8.70 41.28 21.36
CA GLY A 638 8.52 42.65 20.84
C GLY A 638 9.42 43.70 21.51
N GLN A 639 10.54 43.30 22.12
CA GLN A 639 11.42 44.19 22.89
C GLN A 639 12.37 45.05 22.04
N SER A 640 12.44 44.83 20.72
CA SER A 640 13.24 45.64 19.81
C SER A 640 12.73 47.08 19.73
N PRO A 641 13.59 48.09 19.52
CA PRO A 641 13.17 49.48 19.35
C PRO A 641 12.13 49.72 18.23
N THR A 642 12.05 48.83 17.23
CA THR A 642 11.08 48.89 16.12
C THR A 642 9.66 48.53 16.54
N GLU A 643 9.49 47.65 17.53
CA GLU A 643 8.19 47.25 18.08
C GLU A 643 7.92 47.90 19.46
N LYS A 644 8.68 48.95 19.81
CA LYS A 644 8.63 49.64 21.11
C LYS A 644 7.19 50.05 21.47
N GLY A 645 6.74 49.61 22.63
CA GLY A 645 5.37 49.84 23.14
C GLY A 645 4.37 48.73 22.79
N HIS A 646 4.75 47.76 21.94
CA HIS A 646 3.91 46.63 21.51
C HIS A 646 4.46 45.29 22.01
N THR A 647 5.00 45.26 23.24
CA THR A 647 5.46 44.02 23.89
C THR A 647 4.28 43.19 24.42
N ARG A 648 4.46 41.86 24.52
CA ARG A 648 3.54 40.99 25.27
C ARG A 648 4.24 39.76 25.86
N GLU A 649 3.63 39.19 26.89
CA GLU A 649 4.02 37.87 27.40
C GLU A 649 3.49 36.75 26.47
N THR A 650 4.21 35.63 26.42
CA THR A 650 3.83 34.41 25.68
C THR A 650 4.61 33.20 26.22
N SER A 651 4.29 31.99 25.76
CA SER A 651 5.08 30.77 26.02
C SER A 651 5.42 30.00 24.74
N TYR A 652 6.33 29.04 24.86
CA TYR A 652 6.48 27.92 23.94
C TYR A 652 5.95 26.62 24.56
N MET A 653 5.43 25.74 23.70
CA MET A 653 5.14 24.34 24.00
C MET A 653 6.02 23.43 23.13
N ILE A 654 6.15 22.16 23.48
CA ILE A 654 6.79 21.19 22.58
C ILE A 654 5.93 20.98 21.32
N THR A 655 6.50 20.76 20.14
CA THR A 655 5.73 20.82 18.87
C THR A 655 4.58 19.81 18.81
N VAL A 656 4.75 18.61 19.37
CA VAL A 656 3.69 17.59 19.49
C VAL A 656 2.51 17.97 20.41
N ALA A 657 2.63 19.05 21.19
CA ALA A 657 1.54 19.67 21.96
C ALA A 657 0.71 20.68 21.15
N SER A 658 1.06 20.94 19.88
CA SER A 658 0.31 21.84 18.99
C SER A 658 -1.07 21.28 18.64
N GLU A 659 -2.09 22.14 18.57
CA GLU A 659 -3.39 21.78 18.02
C GLU A 659 -3.28 21.29 16.56
N ILE A 660 -2.33 21.82 15.77
CA ILE A 660 -2.07 21.35 14.41
C ILE A 660 -1.69 19.86 14.40
N MET A 661 -0.97 19.36 15.41
CA MET A 661 -0.64 17.94 15.53
C MET A 661 -1.89 17.09 15.83
N ALA A 662 -2.81 17.60 16.65
CA ALA A 662 -4.09 16.93 16.91
C ALA A 662 -5.02 16.95 15.68
N ILE A 663 -5.02 18.04 14.91
CA ILE A 663 -5.74 18.17 13.64
C ILE A 663 -5.18 17.23 12.57
N LEU A 664 -3.85 17.15 12.46
CA LEU A 664 -3.16 16.22 11.56
C LEU A 664 -3.53 14.76 11.85
N ALA A 665 -3.66 14.40 13.13
CA ALA A 665 -4.10 13.08 13.54
C ALA A 665 -5.61 12.84 13.31
N LEU A 666 -6.46 13.87 13.33
CA LEU A 666 -7.94 13.74 13.21
C LEU A 666 -8.51 14.08 11.81
N ALA A 667 -7.68 14.39 10.83
CA ALA A 667 -8.11 14.68 9.47
C ALA A 667 -8.60 13.41 8.74
N LYS A 668 -9.75 13.49 8.04
CA LYS A 668 -10.29 12.40 7.19
C LYS A 668 -9.84 12.44 5.72
N ASP A 669 -9.45 13.63 5.27
CA ASP A 669 -8.96 14.00 3.94
C ASP A 669 -8.44 15.45 3.95
N LEU A 670 -7.99 15.96 2.80
CA LEU A 670 -7.41 17.31 2.66
C LEU A 670 -8.41 18.46 2.86
N GLU A 671 -9.70 18.28 2.60
CA GLU A 671 -10.69 19.34 2.79
C GLU A 671 -11.12 19.41 4.26
N ASP A 672 -11.31 18.26 4.92
CA ASP A 672 -11.49 18.18 6.37
C ASP A 672 -10.27 18.74 7.13
N PHE A 673 -9.04 18.43 6.69
CA PHE A 673 -7.82 19.01 7.26
C PHE A 673 -7.81 20.54 7.16
N LYS A 674 -8.14 21.08 5.98
CA LYS A 674 -8.22 22.52 5.71
C LYS A 674 -9.34 23.20 6.50
N GLU A 675 -10.50 22.57 6.62
CA GLU A 675 -11.63 23.07 7.41
C GLU A 675 -11.25 23.15 8.90
N ARG A 676 -10.65 22.09 9.44
CA ARG A 676 -10.14 22.05 10.82
C ARG A 676 -9.10 23.14 11.09
N LEU A 677 -8.13 23.32 10.20
CA LEU A 677 -7.15 24.41 10.30
C LEU A 677 -7.83 25.80 10.27
N SER A 678 -8.90 25.97 9.50
CA SER A 678 -9.65 27.23 9.43
C SER A 678 -10.42 27.56 10.72
N LYS A 679 -10.78 26.53 11.50
CA LYS A 679 -11.56 26.64 12.76
C LYS A 679 -10.70 26.82 14.01
N MET A 680 -9.37 26.72 13.93
CA MET A 680 -8.49 26.96 15.07
C MET A 680 -8.69 28.37 15.63
N VAL A 681 -9.08 28.46 16.91
CA VAL A 681 -9.24 29.73 17.63
C VAL A 681 -7.87 30.12 18.20
N VAL A 682 -7.35 31.28 17.81
CA VAL A 682 -6.00 31.74 18.19
C VAL A 682 -6.02 32.79 19.30
N ALA A 683 -7.09 33.57 19.37
CA ALA A 683 -7.33 34.62 20.36
C ALA A 683 -8.83 34.93 20.42
N PHE A 684 -9.22 35.79 21.35
CA PHE A 684 -10.53 36.44 21.35
C PHE A 684 -10.39 37.93 21.03
N ASP A 685 -11.44 38.51 20.44
CA ASP A 685 -11.54 39.96 20.26
C ASP A 685 -11.97 40.66 21.57
N LYS A 686 -11.93 41.99 21.58
CA LYS A 686 -12.33 42.83 22.73
C LYS A 686 -13.81 42.70 23.14
N ASN A 687 -14.66 42.03 22.35
CA ASN A 687 -16.05 41.72 22.66
C ASN A 687 -16.23 40.26 23.13
N GLY A 688 -15.16 39.46 23.21
CA GLY A 688 -15.19 38.05 23.55
C GLY A 688 -15.51 37.11 22.37
N GLY A 689 -15.56 37.63 21.14
CA GLY A 689 -15.74 36.84 19.92
C GLY A 689 -14.47 36.04 19.57
N PRO A 690 -14.57 34.80 19.07
CA PRO A 690 -13.40 34.01 18.69
C PRO A 690 -12.75 34.54 17.39
N VAL A 691 -11.44 34.74 17.41
CA VAL A 691 -10.63 35.07 16.23
C VAL A 691 -9.95 33.78 15.73
N THR A 692 -10.16 33.44 14.46
CA THR A 692 -9.66 32.18 13.89
C THR A 692 -8.40 32.34 13.02
N ALA A 693 -7.72 31.23 12.74
CA ALA A 693 -6.64 31.18 11.76
C ALA A 693 -7.08 31.60 10.33
N ASP A 694 -8.36 31.46 9.99
CA ASP A 694 -8.92 31.92 8.71
C ASP A 694 -9.14 33.44 8.69
N ASP A 695 -9.41 34.06 9.85
CA ASP A 695 -9.50 35.53 9.99
C ASP A 695 -8.14 36.22 9.90
N LEU A 696 -7.09 35.54 10.39
CA LEU A 696 -5.69 35.96 10.16
C LEU A 696 -5.25 35.81 8.69
N GLY A 697 -6.01 35.10 7.86
CA GLY A 697 -5.67 34.83 6.46
C GLY A 697 -4.69 33.66 6.25
N CYS A 698 -4.43 32.85 7.29
CA CYS A 698 -3.35 31.86 7.28
C CYS A 698 -3.70 30.51 6.64
N THR A 699 -4.97 30.07 6.67
CA THR A 699 -5.37 28.67 6.33
C THR A 699 -4.73 28.14 5.05
N GLY A 700 -4.65 28.95 3.99
CA GLY A 700 -4.04 28.56 2.72
C GLY A 700 -2.52 28.33 2.81
N ALA A 701 -1.80 29.17 3.56
CA ALA A 701 -0.36 29.04 3.78
C ALA A 701 -0.04 27.84 4.70
N LEU A 702 -0.87 27.59 5.71
CA LEU A 702 -0.74 26.40 6.57
C LEU A 702 -0.89 25.11 5.74
N MET A 703 -1.88 25.04 4.85
CA MET A 703 -2.06 23.91 3.93
C MET A 703 -0.85 23.71 2.98
N VAL A 704 -0.16 24.78 2.57
CA VAL A 704 1.06 24.67 1.76
C VAL A 704 2.22 24.09 2.56
N LEU A 705 2.45 24.57 3.79
CA LEU A 705 3.51 24.05 4.67
C LEU A 705 3.27 22.59 5.09
N LEU A 706 2.00 22.19 5.25
CA LEU A 706 1.61 20.87 5.72
C LEU A 706 1.26 19.89 4.58
N LYS A 707 1.45 20.30 3.32
CA LYS A 707 1.05 19.54 2.12
C LYS A 707 1.55 18.10 2.12
N ASP A 708 2.82 17.90 2.45
CA ASP A 708 3.46 16.58 2.39
C ASP A 708 3.46 15.89 3.77
N ALA A 709 3.31 16.66 4.85
CA ALA A 709 3.20 16.17 6.23
C ALA A 709 1.85 15.48 6.51
N VAL A 710 0.83 15.69 5.67
CA VAL A 710 -0.51 15.04 5.75
C VAL A 710 -0.52 13.60 5.24
N GLU A 711 0.52 13.19 4.51
CA GLU A 711 0.67 11.83 4.00
C GLU A 711 1.39 10.96 5.07
N PRO A 712 1.01 9.69 5.31
CA PRO A 712 1.65 8.83 6.31
C PRO A 712 2.97 8.23 5.81
N THR A 713 3.88 7.94 6.73
CA THR A 713 5.20 7.37 6.42
C THR A 713 5.21 5.85 6.57
N LEU A 714 5.47 5.13 5.47
CA LEU A 714 5.75 3.71 5.42
C LEU A 714 7.18 3.42 5.90
N MET A 715 7.28 2.48 6.84
CA MET A 715 8.50 1.86 7.36
C MET A 715 8.26 0.34 7.52
N GLN A 716 9.17 -0.39 8.18
CA GLN A 716 9.04 -1.82 8.39
C GLN A 716 9.52 -2.32 9.75
N THR A 717 9.04 -3.49 10.17
CA THR A 717 9.54 -4.22 11.35
C THR A 717 10.82 -4.98 11.03
N LEU A 718 11.48 -5.56 12.04
CA LEU A 718 12.63 -6.48 11.83
C LEU A 718 12.32 -7.64 10.87
N GLU A 719 11.12 -8.24 10.93
CA GLU A 719 10.66 -9.27 9.97
C GLU A 719 10.14 -8.72 8.63
N GLY A 720 10.34 -7.42 8.34
CA GLY A 720 9.92 -6.80 7.07
C GLY A 720 8.40 -6.69 6.90
N SER A 721 7.65 -6.58 8.00
CA SER A 721 6.20 -6.31 8.03
C SER A 721 5.95 -4.81 7.95
N PRO A 722 4.86 -4.33 7.31
CA PRO A 722 4.70 -2.92 7.04
C PRO A 722 4.19 -2.13 8.25
N VAL A 723 4.75 -0.93 8.40
CA VAL A 723 4.49 0.00 9.51
C VAL A 723 4.08 1.33 8.91
N LEU A 724 2.97 1.93 9.37
CA LEU A 724 2.67 3.34 9.10
C LEU A 724 2.95 4.18 10.34
N VAL A 725 3.86 5.14 10.22
CA VAL A 725 4.21 6.10 11.27
C VAL A 725 3.64 7.45 10.85
N HIS A 726 2.68 7.99 11.61
CA HIS A 726 2.08 9.28 11.23
C HIS A 726 1.37 10.00 12.38
N ALA A 727 1.69 11.29 12.51
CA ALA A 727 1.31 12.18 13.61
C ALA A 727 1.76 11.66 15.00
N GLY A 728 1.76 12.53 16.00
CA GLY A 728 2.21 12.19 17.35
C GLY A 728 1.65 13.08 18.45
N PRO A 729 0.34 13.35 18.51
CA PRO A 729 -0.23 14.21 19.55
C PRO A 729 0.01 13.63 20.96
N PHE A 730 0.14 14.52 21.94
CA PHE A 730 0.10 14.14 23.36
C PHE A 730 -1.17 13.36 23.70
N ALA A 731 -1.07 12.40 24.63
CA ALA A 731 -2.21 11.61 25.10
C ALA A 731 -2.96 12.24 26.29
N ASN A 732 -2.40 13.28 26.91
CA ASN A 732 -3.00 14.04 28.01
C ASN A 732 -3.84 15.21 27.48
N ILE A 733 -3.20 16.22 26.85
CA ILE A 733 -3.90 17.40 26.31
C ILE A 733 -4.52 17.20 24.92
N ALA A 734 -4.33 16.02 24.32
CA ALA A 734 -4.98 15.59 23.10
C ALA A 734 -5.26 14.08 23.19
N HIS A 735 -5.73 13.47 22.10
CA HIS A 735 -6.26 12.11 22.06
C HIS A 735 -5.19 11.00 21.94
N GLY A 736 -3.91 11.33 21.76
CA GLY A 736 -2.82 10.35 21.93
C GLY A 736 -2.74 9.19 20.94
N CYS A 737 -3.23 9.35 19.71
CA CYS A 737 -3.26 8.28 18.69
C CYS A 737 -2.50 8.69 17.41
N SER A 738 -2.17 7.70 16.56
CA SER A 738 -1.73 7.91 15.17
C SER A 738 -2.85 8.52 14.31
N SER A 739 -2.55 8.97 13.08
CA SER A 739 -3.56 9.61 12.24
C SER A 739 -4.68 8.70 11.72
N ILE A 740 -5.86 9.27 11.53
CA ILE A 740 -6.99 8.64 10.84
C ILE A 740 -6.64 8.30 9.38
N LEU A 741 -5.81 9.10 8.70
CA LEU A 741 -5.39 8.85 7.32
C LEU A 741 -4.53 7.61 7.19
N ALA A 742 -3.60 7.39 8.13
CA ALA A 742 -2.78 6.18 8.18
C ALA A 742 -3.66 4.94 8.33
N ASP A 743 -4.54 4.93 9.34
CA ASP A 743 -5.43 3.79 9.58
C ASP A 743 -6.36 3.53 8.39
N LYS A 744 -6.94 4.58 7.78
CA LYS A 744 -7.85 4.48 6.63
C LYS A 744 -7.17 3.93 5.37
N VAL A 745 -5.92 4.31 5.12
CA VAL A 745 -5.11 3.73 4.03
C VAL A 745 -4.75 2.27 4.32
N ALA A 746 -4.31 1.97 5.54
CA ALA A 746 -3.99 0.61 5.96
C ALA A 746 -5.23 -0.31 5.84
N LEU A 747 -6.40 0.12 6.32
CA LEU A 747 -7.64 -0.64 6.30
C LEU A 747 -8.09 -1.00 4.89
N LYS A 748 -7.89 -0.09 3.93
CA LYS A 748 -8.12 -0.37 2.50
C LYS A 748 -7.08 -1.31 1.91
N LEU A 749 -5.80 -1.14 2.22
CA LEU A 749 -4.72 -1.98 1.66
C LEU A 749 -4.78 -3.44 2.14
N VAL A 750 -5.14 -3.68 3.41
CA VAL A 750 -5.22 -5.06 3.94
C VAL A 750 -6.43 -5.83 3.42
N GLY A 751 -7.55 -5.14 3.13
CA GLY A 751 -8.82 -5.76 2.70
C GLY A 751 -9.58 -6.48 3.82
N GLU A 752 -10.79 -6.96 3.50
CA GLU A 752 -11.78 -7.52 4.46
C GLU A 752 -11.24 -8.61 5.39
N ASP A 753 -10.32 -9.45 4.90
CA ASP A 753 -9.69 -10.57 5.61
C ASP A 753 -8.38 -10.22 6.33
N GLY A 754 -7.93 -8.96 6.22
CA GLY A 754 -6.69 -8.45 6.80
C GLY A 754 -6.90 -7.62 8.06
N TYR A 755 -5.81 -7.15 8.67
CA TYR A 755 -5.79 -6.59 10.03
C TYR A 755 -5.00 -5.28 10.10
N VAL A 756 -5.53 -4.26 10.77
CA VAL A 756 -4.81 -3.04 11.11
C VAL A 756 -4.73 -2.94 12.63
N VAL A 757 -3.51 -3.04 13.15
CA VAL A 757 -3.22 -2.89 14.57
C VAL A 757 -2.77 -1.45 14.80
N THR A 758 -3.47 -0.71 15.65
CA THR A 758 -3.11 0.65 16.06
C THR A 758 -2.95 0.68 17.59
N GLU A 759 -2.44 1.78 18.13
CA GLU A 759 -2.32 1.96 19.58
C GLU A 759 -2.83 3.32 20.06
N ALA A 760 -3.20 3.38 21.33
CA ALA A 760 -3.50 4.62 22.04
C ALA A 760 -2.52 4.83 23.21
N GLY A 761 -2.05 6.07 23.39
CA GLY A 761 -1.07 6.43 24.42
C GLY A 761 -1.60 6.22 25.86
N PHE A 762 -0.71 5.87 26.79
CA PHE A 762 -1.03 5.51 28.18
C PHE A 762 -1.92 4.25 28.31
N GLY A 763 -2.78 4.19 29.34
CA GLY A 763 -3.67 3.08 29.66
C GLY A 763 -5.09 3.25 29.13
N SER A 764 -5.98 2.29 29.41
CA SER A 764 -7.36 2.31 28.88
C SER A 764 -8.24 3.42 29.45
N ASP A 765 -7.84 4.03 30.56
CA ASP A 765 -8.48 5.18 31.19
C ASP A 765 -8.26 6.50 30.44
N ILE A 766 -7.17 6.67 29.70
CA ILE A 766 -6.88 7.90 28.95
C ILE A 766 -6.81 7.65 27.45
N GLY A 767 -5.97 6.73 27.00
CA GLY A 767 -5.74 6.51 25.58
C GLY A 767 -6.95 5.91 24.90
N MET A 768 -7.48 4.84 25.47
CA MET A 768 -8.58 4.09 24.87
C MET A 768 -9.89 4.86 24.89
N GLU A 769 -10.23 5.52 26.01
CA GLU A 769 -11.40 6.41 26.10
C GLU A 769 -11.38 7.43 24.96
N LYS A 770 -10.28 8.19 24.80
CA LYS A 770 -10.14 9.17 23.72
C LYS A 770 -10.07 8.55 22.33
N PHE A 771 -9.49 7.36 22.20
CA PHE A 771 -9.49 6.62 20.93
C PHE A 771 -10.92 6.30 20.50
N PHE A 772 -11.80 5.88 21.42
CA PHE A 772 -13.22 5.65 21.11
C PHE A 772 -14.01 6.96 20.98
N ASP A 773 -14.09 7.77 22.04
CA ASP A 773 -14.97 8.93 22.11
C ASP A 773 -14.54 10.13 21.25
N ILE A 774 -13.27 10.20 20.84
CA ILE A 774 -12.75 11.22 19.92
C ILE A 774 -12.38 10.62 18.56
N LYS A 775 -11.44 9.67 18.48
CA LYS A 775 -10.89 9.21 17.18
C LYS A 775 -11.87 8.32 16.38
N CYS A 776 -12.53 7.35 17.01
CA CYS A 776 -13.57 6.54 16.34
C CYS A 776 -14.77 7.41 15.98
N ARG A 777 -15.17 8.34 16.86
CA ARG A 777 -16.23 9.32 16.59
C ARG A 777 -15.90 10.26 15.42
N ALA A 778 -14.65 10.69 15.27
CA ALA A 778 -14.21 11.58 14.19
C ALA A 778 -13.98 10.84 12.86
N SER A 779 -13.53 9.60 12.88
CA SER A 779 -13.26 8.78 11.67
C SER A 779 -14.51 8.07 11.14
N GLY A 780 -15.42 7.66 12.03
CA GLY A 780 -16.45 6.66 11.75
C GLY A 780 -15.94 5.21 11.82
N ASN A 781 -14.65 4.98 12.07
CA ASN A 781 -14.08 3.63 12.17
C ASN A 781 -14.44 3.00 13.51
N VAL A 782 -14.95 1.77 13.48
CA VAL A 782 -15.25 0.98 14.68
C VAL A 782 -14.26 -0.19 14.77
N PRO A 783 -13.56 -0.36 15.90
CA PRO A 783 -12.63 -1.48 16.10
C PRO A 783 -13.39 -2.80 16.30
N ASN A 784 -12.72 -3.91 15.98
CA ASN A 784 -13.24 -5.26 16.13
C ASN A 784 -12.82 -5.91 17.45
N ALA A 785 -11.64 -5.55 17.98
CA ALA A 785 -11.12 -6.08 19.24
C ALA A 785 -10.17 -5.09 19.93
N VAL A 786 -10.01 -5.25 21.24
CA VAL A 786 -9.02 -4.55 22.08
C VAL A 786 -7.95 -5.54 22.53
N VAL A 787 -6.68 -5.16 22.43
CA VAL A 787 -5.55 -5.88 23.06
C VAL A 787 -5.11 -5.08 24.27
N LEU A 788 -5.30 -5.63 25.48
CA LEU A 788 -4.94 -4.99 26.74
C LEU A 788 -3.62 -5.56 27.26
N VAL A 789 -2.57 -4.75 27.25
CA VAL A 789 -1.20 -5.15 27.58
C VAL A 789 -0.89 -4.97 29.06
N THR A 790 -0.26 -5.99 29.66
CA THR A 790 0.18 -5.97 31.07
C THR A 790 1.47 -6.79 31.28
N THR A 791 2.15 -6.57 32.41
CA THR A 791 3.30 -7.37 32.87
C THR A 791 3.12 -7.72 34.34
N VAL A 792 3.66 -8.87 34.77
CA VAL A 792 3.64 -9.30 36.18
C VAL A 792 4.29 -8.24 37.08
N ARG A 793 5.38 -7.62 36.63
CA ARG A 793 6.10 -6.56 37.35
C ARG A 793 5.26 -5.29 37.55
N ALA A 794 4.58 -4.79 36.51
CA ALA A 794 3.71 -3.62 36.62
C ALA A 794 2.54 -3.88 37.58
N LEU A 795 1.95 -5.07 37.55
CA LEU A 795 0.91 -5.48 38.50
C LEU A 795 1.45 -5.56 39.93
N LYS A 796 2.62 -6.17 40.16
CA LYS A 796 3.27 -6.16 41.48
C LYS A 796 3.51 -4.73 42.01
N MET A 797 3.82 -3.77 41.15
CA MET A 797 3.91 -2.36 41.55
C MET A 797 2.54 -1.78 41.95
N HIS A 798 1.47 -2.09 41.21
CA HIS A 798 0.11 -1.70 41.59
C HIS A 798 -0.39 -2.34 42.89
N GLY A 799 0.16 -3.49 43.28
CA GLY A 799 -0.11 -4.14 44.56
C GLY A 799 0.58 -3.52 45.79
N GLY A 800 1.34 -2.43 45.60
CA GLY A 800 2.10 -1.75 46.65
C GLY A 800 3.59 -2.09 46.66
N GLY A 801 4.16 -2.49 45.51
CA GLY A 801 5.59 -2.76 45.38
C GLY A 801 6.46 -1.52 45.62
N PRO A 802 7.74 -1.70 45.99
CA PRO A 802 8.63 -0.58 46.33
C PRO A 802 8.87 0.35 45.14
N ALA A 803 9.10 1.64 45.41
CA ALA A 803 9.34 2.64 44.38
C ALA A 803 10.56 2.29 43.50
N VAL A 804 10.44 2.56 42.19
CA VAL A 804 11.45 2.25 41.17
C VAL A 804 12.08 3.55 40.69
N THR A 805 13.40 3.66 40.83
CA THR A 805 14.19 4.79 40.33
C THR A 805 14.93 4.36 39.06
N PRO A 806 14.81 5.09 37.93
CA PRO A 806 15.57 4.80 36.72
C PRO A 806 17.08 4.69 36.98
N GLY A 807 17.72 3.66 36.44
CA GLY A 807 19.15 3.37 36.65
C GLY A 807 19.52 2.67 37.96
N ALA A 808 18.58 2.52 38.92
CA ALA A 808 18.81 1.73 40.12
C ALA A 808 18.47 0.24 39.88
N PRO A 809 19.16 -0.71 40.54
CA PRO A 809 18.80 -2.13 40.49
C PRO A 809 17.36 -2.36 40.97
N LEU A 810 16.63 -3.23 40.27
CA LEU A 810 15.27 -3.62 40.68
C LEU A 810 15.31 -4.38 42.02
N LYS A 811 14.32 -4.09 42.87
CA LYS A 811 14.13 -4.78 44.15
C LYS A 811 13.62 -6.21 43.93
N SER A 812 13.91 -7.09 44.89
CA SER A 812 13.62 -8.54 44.83
C SER A 812 12.14 -8.85 44.58
N GLU A 813 11.23 -8.01 45.06
CA GLU A 813 9.79 -8.10 44.86
C GLU A 813 9.37 -8.07 43.38
N TYR A 814 10.23 -7.53 42.50
CA TYR A 814 10.03 -7.49 41.04
C TYR A 814 10.78 -8.58 40.28
N THR A 815 11.79 -9.21 40.89
CA THR A 815 12.66 -10.21 40.23
C THR A 815 12.51 -11.63 40.77
N GLN A 816 11.79 -11.81 41.88
CA GLN A 816 11.36 -13.08 42.44
C GLN A 816 9.83 -13.21 42.40
N GLU A 817 9.34 -14.44 42.56
CA GLU A 817 7.92 -14.74 42.67
C GLU A 817 7.30 -14.01 43.87
N ASN A 818 6.18 -13.31 43.67
CA ASN A 818 5.41 -12.77 44.79
C ASN A 818 3.91 -12.72 44.45
N LEU A 819 3.26 -13.88 44.62
CA LEU A 819 1.84 -14.07 44.32
C LEU A 819 0.92 -13.16 45.14
N GLU A 820 1.23 -12.88 46.41
CA GLU A 820 0.41 -12.00 47.25
C GLU A 820 0.52 -10.52 46.85
N LEU A 821 1.70 -10.06 46.44
CA LEU A 821 1.88 -8.72 45.89
C LEU A 821 1.22 -8.58 44.52
N LEU A 822 1.35 -9.59 43.66
CA LEU A 822 0.67 -9.65 42.36
C LEU A 822 -0.85 -9.57 42.53
N LYS A 823 -1.41 -10.40 43.42
CA LYS A 823 -2.84 -10.47 43.73
C LYS A 823 -3.43 -9.14 44.18
N LYS A 824 -2.69 -8.34 44.95
CA LYS A 824 -3.09 -6.97 45.34
C LYS A 824 -3.09 -5.98 44.17
N GLY A 825 -2.32 -6.25 43.10
CA GLY A 825 -2.24 -5.42 41.90
C GLY A 825 -3.26 -5.76 40.81
N LEU A 826 -3.73 -7.01 40.75
CA LEU A 826 -4.73 -7.48 39.78
C LEU A 826 -6.00 -6.62 39.67
N PRO A 827 -6.54 -5.97 40.74
CA PRO A 827 -7.65 -5.04 40.60
C PRO A 827 -7.43 -3.96 39.53
N ASN A 828 -6.19 -3.48 39.31
CA ASN A 828 -5.90 -2.50 38.27
C ASN A 828 -6.18 -3.09 36.86
N LEU A 829 -5.72 -4.31 36.59
CA LEU A 829 -6.05 -5.04 35.36
C LEU A 829 -7.57 -5.22 35.20
N ASN A 830 -8.26 -5.63 36.27
CA ASN A 830 -9.71 -5.85 36.26
C ASN A 830 -10.47 -4.56 35.94
N LYS A 831 -10.03 -3.41 36.49
CA LYS A 831 -10.58 -2.10 36.17
C LYS A 831 -10.35 -1.73 34.70
N HIS A 832 -9.18 -2.02 34.14
CA HIS A 832 -8.93 -1.78 32.72
C HIS A 832 -9.74 -2.70 31.80
N ILE A 833 -9.94 -3.98 32.14
CA ILE A 833 -10.85 -4.90 31.42
C ILE A 833 -12.30 -4.37 31.49
N SER A 834 -12.75 -3.96 32.67
CA SER A 834 -14.08 -3.35 32.86
C SER A 834 -14.26 -2.08 32.02
N ASN A 835 -13.26 -1.20 31.98
CA ASN A 835 -13.28 -0.01 31.13
C ASN A 835 -13.39 -0.38 29.64
N CYS A 836 -12.71 -1.43 29.17
CA CYS A 836 -12.87 -1.92 27.79
C CYS A 836 -14.30 -2.46 27.54
N GLY A 837 -14.85 -3.20 28.50
CA GLY A 837 -16.21 -3.75 28.44
C GLY A 837 -17.31 -2.69 28.35
N LYS A 838 -17.08 -1.48 28.90
CA LYS A 838 -17.98 -0.31 28.79
C LYS A 838 -18.18 0.20 27.36
N PHE A 839 -17.38 -0.26 26.39
CA PHE A 839 -17.54 0.06 24.97
C PHE A 839 -18.03 -1.13 24.14
N GLY A 840 -18.36 -2.28 24.75
CA GLY A 840 -18.98 -3.42 24.06
C GLY A 840 -18.09 -4.18 23.07
N LEU A 841 -16.77 -4.19 23.31
CA LEU A 841 -15.76 -4.84 22.45
C LEU A 841 -15.14 -6.08 23.14
N PRO A 842 -14.77 -7.14 22.40
CA PRO A 842 -14.01 -8.26 22.95
C PRO A 842 -12.57 -7.83 23.29
N VAL A 843 -12.08 -8.29 24.45
CA VAL A 843 -10.79 -7.90 25.03
C VAL A 843 -9.85 -9.09 25.12
N VAL A 844 -8.71 -9.04 24.44
CA VAL A 844 -7.63 -10.02 24.58
C VAL A 844 -6.55 -9.43 25.48
N VAL A 845 -6.24 -10.06 26.60
CA VAL A 845 -5.15 -9.60 27.48
C VAL A 845 -3.82 -10.17 27.00
N ALA A 846 -2.87 -9.31 26.65
CA ALA A 846 -1.51 -9.68 26.32
C ALA A 846 -0.64 -9.56 27.57
N ILE A 847 -0.14 -10.69 28.07
CA ILE A 847 0.74 -10.76 29.23
C ILE A 847 2.18 -10.83 28.71
N ASN A 848 2.88 -9.70 28.70
CA ASN A 848 4.26 -9.63 28.21
C ASN A 848 5.18 -10.28 29.25
N ARG A 849 5.70 -11.47 28.91
CA ARG A 849 6.45 -12.32 29.84
C ARG A 849 7.90 -11.82 29.96
N MET A 850 8.31 -11.48 31.17
CA MET A 850 9.71 -11.20 31.51
C MET A 850 10.45 -12.48 31.91
N THR A 851 11.79 -12.48 31.84
CA THR A 851 12.64 -13.62 32.19
C THR A 851 12.54 -14.06 33.65
N THR A 852 12.04 -13.21 34.55
CA THR A 852 11.83 -13.50 35.97
C THR A 852 10.42 -13.99 36.30
N ASP A 853 9.50 -13.97 35.32
CA ASP A 853 8.09 -14.23 35.59
C ASP A 853 7.83 -15.74 35.63
N THR A 854 7.35 -16.20 36.78
CA THR A 854 7.03 -17.62 37.03
C THR A 854 5.76 -18.05 36.31
N ASP A 855 5.62 -19.34 36.02
CA ASP A 855 4.38 -19.87 35.43
C ASP A 855 3.18 -19.71 36.38
N ALA A 856 3.41 -19.71 37.70
CA ALA A 856 2.37 -19.45 38.71
C ALA A 856 1.85 -18.00 38.65
N GLU A 857 2.75 -17.01 38.54
CA GLU A 857 2.36 -15.60 38.36
C GLU A 857 1.61 -15.39 37.04
N ILE A 858 2.11 -15.95 35.94
CA ILE A 858 1.47 -15.86 34.62
C ILE A 858 0.07 -16.48 34.64
N GLN A 859 -0.08 -17.67 35.24
CA GLN A 859 -1.38 -18.36 35.32
C GLN A 859 -2.36 -17.58 36.21
N MET A 860 -1.92 -16.99 37.32
CA MET A 860 -2.76 -16.14 38.17
C MET A 860 -3.30 -14.92 37.41
N VAL A 861 -2.47 -14.22 36.62
CA VAL A 861 -2.91 -13.10 35.76
C VAL A 861 -3.94 -13.58 34.74
N ARG A 862 -3.65 -14.72 34.09
CA ARG A 862 -4.52 -15.31 33.05
C ARG A 862 -5.90 -15.68 33.58
N GLU A 863 -5.97 -16.45 34.67
CA GLU A 863 -7.24 -16.85 35.29
C GLU A 863 -8.07 -15.64 35.71
N THR A 864 -7.42 -14.65 36.35
CA THR A 864 -8.09 -13.44 36.83
C THR A 864 -8.64 -12.61 35.68
N ALA A 865 -7.90 -12.49 34.57
CA ALA A 865 -8.36 -11.77 33.39
C ALA A 865 -9.63 -12.40 32.79
N ILE A 866 -9.65 -13.72 32.60
CA ILE A 866 -10.82 -14.45 32.08
C ILE A 866 -12.02 -14.31 33.02
N GLN A 867 -11.81 -14.48 34.33
CA GLN A 867 -12.86 -14.31 35.36
C GLN A 867 -13.47 -12.89 35.38
N ASN A 868 -12.72 -11.88 34.96
CA ASN A 868 -13.17 -10.48 34.89
C ASN A 868 -13.67 -10.06 33.50
N GLY A 869 -13.91 -11.02 32.59
CA GLY A 869 -14.57 -10.78 31.31
C GLY A 869 -13.64 -10.54 30.11
N ALA A 870 -12.35 -10.84 30.23
CA ALA A 870 -11.49 -10.94 29.04
C ALA A 870 -11.95 -12.11 28.15
N PHE A 871 -11.93 -11.90 26.84
CA PHE A 871 -12.24 -12.92 25.83
C PHE A 871 -11.16 -14.02 25.81
N ASP A 872 -9.89 -13.62 25.90
CA ASP A 872 -8.76 -14.50 26.13
C ASP A 872 -7.64 -13.75 26.87
N ALA A 873 -6.69 -14.48 27.45
CA ALA A 873 -5.51 -13.94 28.12
C ALA A 873 -4.28 -14.80 27.79
N VAL A 874 -3.32 -14.20 27.07
CA VAL A 874 -2.24 -14.90 26.37
C VAL A 874 -0.87 -14.39 26.82
N PRO A 875 -0.01 -15.25 27.39
CA PRO A 875 1.39 -14.91 27.61
C PRO A 875 2.15 -14.84 26.30
N SER A 876 2.93 -13.77 26.12
CA SER A 876 3.65 -13.49 24.88
C SER A 876 5.12 -13.17 25.15
N THR A 877 6.01 -13.66 24.29
CA THR A 877 7.49 -13.57 24.42
C THR A 877 8.14 -12.84 23.24
N HIS A 878 7.35 -12.13 22.42
CA HIS A 878 7.78 -11.47 21.18
C HIS A 878 8.91 -10.44 21.32
N TRP A 879 9.14 -9.89 22.51
CA TRP A 879 10.36 -9.11 22.80
C TRP A 879 11.64 -9.95 22.63
N ALA A 880 11.64 -11.22 23.03
CA ALA A 880 12.75 -12.14 22.85
C ALA A 880 12.67 -12.91 21.52
N ASP A 881 11.47 -13.34 21.10
CA ASP A 881 11.27 -14.33 20.04
C ASP A 881 10.67 -13.78 18.74
N GLY A 882 10.51 -12.45 18.61
CA GLY A 882 9.91 -11.82 17.42
C GLY A 882 8.45 -12.22 17.20
N GLY A 883 7.98 -12.26 15.95
CA GLY A 883 6.60 -12.63 15.62
C GLY A 883 6.18 -14.01 16.14
N ALA A 884 7.11 -14.98 16.17
CA ALA A 884 6.87 -16.32 16.73
C ALA A 884 6.38 -16.26 18.19
N GLY A 885 6.95 -15.34 18.98
CA GLY A 885 6.56 -15.10 20.38
C GLY A 885 5.17 -14.45 20.58
N ALA A 886 4.45 -14.13 19.51
CA ALA A 886 3.10 -13.57 19.53
C ALA A 886 2.08 -14.36 18.68
N GLU A 887 2.42 -15.55 18.15
CA GLU A 887 1.49 -16.34 17.33
C GLU A 887 0.16 -16.67 18.02
N LYS A 888 0.20 -17.08 19.30
CA LYS A 888 -1.00 -17.35 20.09
C LYS A 888 -1.83 -16.10 20.36
N LEU A 889 -1.17 -14.93 20.47
CA LEU A 889 -1.86 -13.65 20.61
C LEU A 889 -2.56 -13.28 19.30
N ALA A 890 -1.92 -13.52 18.15
CA ALA A 890 -2.54 -13.35 16.84
C ALA A 890 -3.75 -14.26 16.65
N GLU A 891 -3.67 -15.54 17.07
CA GLU A 891 -4.80 -16.48 17.04
C GLU A 891 -5.99 -15.99 17.90
N ALA A 892 -5.72 -15.54 19.13
CA ALA A 892 -6.74 -14.98 20.02
C ALA A 892 -7.37 -13.69 19.44
N VAL A 893 -6.56 -12.81 18.84
CA VAL A 893 -7.05 -11.58 18.18
C VAL A 893 -7.88 -11.89 16.94
N ILE A 894 -7.49 -12.86 16.11
CA ILE A 894 -8.28 -13.34 14.97
C ILE A 894 -9.63 -13.88 15.46
N ALA A 895 -9.63 -14.70 16.52
CA ALA A 895 -10.85 -15.24 17.11
C ALA A 895 -11.77 -14.16 17.70
N ALA A 896 -11.19 -13.15 18.36
CA ALA A 896 -11.92 -12.00 18.90
C ALA A 896 -12.56 -11.14 17.80
N CYS A 897 -11.81 -10.84 16.73
CA CYS A 897 -12.30 -10.02 15.60
C CYS A 897 -13.45 -10.67 14.80
N ASN A 898 -13.63 -11.98 14.95
CA ASN A 898 -14.71 -12.75 14.34
C ASN A 898 -15.95 -12.89 15.25
N LYS A 899 -15.95 -12.30 16.45
CA LYS A 899 -17.15 -12.17 17.28
C LYS A 899 -17.96 -10.93 16.90
N PRO A 900 -19.29 -10.94 17.07
CA PRO A 900 -20.08 -9.72 17.01
C PRO A 900 -19.61 -8.77 18.11
N ASN A 901 -19.48 -7.48 17.79
CA ASN A 901 -19.30 -6.43 18.78
C ASN A 901 -20.61 -5.64 18.95
N ASN A 902 -20.73 -4.94 20.08
CA ASN A 902 -21.84 -4.04 20.37
C ASN A 902 -21.28 -2.66 20.70
N PHE A 903 -20.49 -2.10 19.78
CA PHE A 903 -19.76 -0.86 20.03
C PHE A 903 -20.69 0.31 20.32
N HIS A 904 -20.40 1.04 21.39
CA HIS A 904 -21.10 2.26 21.77
C HIS A 904 -20.12 3.24 22.44
N PHE A 905 -20.41 4.53 22.29
CA PHE A 905 -19.67 5.61 22.94
C PHE A 905 -20.03 5.71 24.43
N LEU A 906 -19.13 6.26 25.24
CA LEU A 906 -19.34 6.37 26.69
C LEU A 906 -20.41 7.42 27.04
N TYR A 907 -20.57 8.44 26.20
CA TYR A 907 -21.52 9.54 26.38
C TYR A 907 -22.08 10.09 25.05
N ASP A 908 -23.27 10.69 25.13
CA ASP A 908 -23.87 11.48 24.04
C ASP A 908 -23.27 12.90 24.05
N LEU A 909 -22.94 13.43 22.86
CA LEU A 909 -22.41 14.77 22.69
C LEU A 909 -23.37 15.87 23.17
N ASN A 910 -24.68 15.63 23.10
CA ASN A 910 -25.74 16.58 23.47
C ASN A 910 -25.92 16.75 24.99
N THR A 911 -25.25 15.93 25.81
CA THR A 911 -25.20 16.14 27.26
C THR A 911 -24.25 17.30 27.61
N SER A 912 -24.41 17.89 28.80
CA SER A 912 -23.63 19.07 29.18
C SER A 912 -22.13 18.76 29.30
N ILE A 913 -21.30 19.80 29.26
CA ILE A 913 -19.85 19.65 29.48
C ILE A 913 -19.57 18.99 30.85
N ASP A 914 -20.34 19.36 31.89
CA ASP A 914 -20.22 18.76 33.23
C ASP A 914 -20.62 17.27 33.22
N ASP A 915 -21.75 16.91 32.61
CA ASP A 915 -22.22 15.52 32.54
C ASP A 915 -21.20 14.61 31.86
N LYS A 916 -20.59 15.07 30.76
CA LYS A 916 -19.56 14.30 30.04
C LYS A 916 -18.31 14.11 30.88
N ILE A 917 -17.84 15.17 31.55
CA ILE A 917 -16.71 15.10 32.49
C ILE A 917 -17.00 14.15 33.65
N ARG A 918 -18.19 14.24 34.28
CA ARG A 918 -18.62 13.37 35.37
C ARG A 918 -18.76 11.92 34.92
N THR A 919 -19.28 11.68 33.72
CA THR A 919 -19.40 10.33 33.14
C THR A 919 -18.02 9.70 32.96
N ILE A 920 -17.07 10.39 32.31
CA ILE A 920 -15.69 9.87 32.18
C ILE A 920 -15.09 9.63 33.58
N SER A 921 -15.23 10.58 34.50
CA SER A 921 -14.61 10.51 35.82
C SER A 921 -15.14 9.35 36.67
N ARG A 922 -16.45 9.11 36.65
CA ARG A 922 -17.08 7.98 37.35
C ARG A 922 -16.76 6.65 36.66
N GLU A 923 -17.08 6.55 35.37
CA GLU A 923 -17.03 5.27 34.64
C GLU A 923 -15.61 4.79 34.39
N MET A 924 -14.67 5.68 33.99
CA MET A 924 -13.29 5.29 33.67
C MET A 924 -12.36 5.32 34.89
N TYR A 925 -12.50 6.29 35.79
CA TYR A 925 -11.54 6.50 36.89
C TYR A 925 -12.00 5.95 38.24
N GLY A 926 -13.31 5.85 38.49
CA GLY A 926 -13.86 5.53 39.81
C GLY A 926 -13.93 6.74 40.76
N ALA A 927 -13.95 7.97 40.22
CA ALA A 927 -14.15 9.16 41.03
C ALA A 927 -15.59 9.25 41.56
N GLY A 928 -15.75 9.65 42.83
CA GLY A 928 -17.06 9.85 43.45
C GLY A 928 -17.68 11.21 43.14
N ASP A 929 -16.85 12.25 42.99
CA ASP A 929 -17.28 13.61 42.65
C ASP A 929 -16.23 14.35 41.80
N VAL A 930 -16.66 15.40 41.12
CA VAL A 930 -15.84 16.32 40.32
C VAL A 930 -16.07 17.75 40.81
N VAL A 931 -14.98 18.44 41.14
CA VAL A 931 -14.98 19.83 41.60
C VAL A 931 -14.18 20.74 40.66
N TYR A 932 -14.67 21.96 40.47
CA TYR A 932 -14.12 22.94 39.55
C TYR A 932 -13.67 24.20 40.28
N ASP A 933 -12.50 24.74 39.92
CA ASP A 933 -12.16 26.12 40.25
C ASP A 933 -13.12 27.10 39.53
N GLU A 934 -13.43 28.26 40.12
CA GLU A 934 -14.45 29.18 39.59
C GLU A 934 -14.19 29.63 38.15
N LYS A 935 -12.93 29.85 37.77
CA LYS A 935 -12.55 30.18 36.38
C LYS A 935 -12.95 29.09 35.37
N VAL A 936 -13.01 27.82 35.80
CA VAL A 936 -13.42 26.69 34.95
C VAL A 936 -14.93 26.69 34.76
N LYS A 937 -15.72 26.98 35.80
CA LYS A 937 -17.18 27.11 35.69
C LYS A 937 -17.57 28.22 34.70
N LEU A 938 -16.94 29.39 34.82
CA LEU A 938 -17.12 30.51 33.90
C LEU A 938 -16.73 30.16 32.45
N ALA A 939 -15.64 29.41 32.27
CA ALA A 939 -15.22 28.95 30.95
C ALA A 939 -16.17 27.90 30.34
N ILE A 940 -16.72 26.97 31.14
CA ILE A 940 -17.73 26.00 30.72
C ILE A 940 -19.02 26.72 30.25
N GLN A 941 -19.48 27.71 31.00
CA GLN A 941 -20.61 28.56 30.59
C GLN A 941 -20.31 29.24 29.24
N ARG A 942 -19.19 29.95 29.13
CA ARG A 942 -18.78 30.64 27.90
C ARG A 942 -18.67 29.70 26.70
N TYR A 943 -18.10 28.51 26.85
CA TYR A 943 -18.00 27.53 25.77
C TYR A 943 -19.37 26.99 25.35
N THR A 944 -20.32 26.88 26.29
CA THR A 944 -21.69 26.49 25.98
C THR A 944 -22.42 27.58 25.19
N GLU A 945 -22.32 28.84 25.62
CA GLU A 945 -22.87 30.02 24.94
C GLU A 945 -22.27 30.23 23.54
N GLN A 946 -20.99 29.93 23.36
CA GLN A 946 -20.29 29.96 22.07
C GLN A 946 -20.60 28.76 21.14
N GLY A 947 -21.48 27.83 21.55
CA GLY A 947 -21.90 26.67 20.75
C GLY A 947 -20.91 25.49 20.75
N PHE A 948 -19.86 25.53 21.58
CA PHE A 948 -18.91 24.43 21.73
C PHE A 948 -19.39 23.35 22.72
N GLY A 949 -20.56 23.55 23.35
CA GLY A 949 -21.15 22.61 24.32
C GLY A 949 -21.22 21.16 23.83
N ASN A 950 -21.42 20.93 22.53
CA ASN A 950 -21.56 19.60 21.93
C ASN A 950 -20.22 18.92 21.56
N LEU A 951 -19.06 19.50 21.90
CA LEU A 951 -17.77 18.84 21.62
C LEU A 951 -17.50 17.65 22.57
N PRO A 952 -16.74 16.63 22.11
CA PRO A 952 -16.11 15.63 22.97
C PRO A 952 -15.19 16.23 24.04
N ILE A 953 -14.95 15.46 25.10
CA ILE A 953 -14.05 15.81 26.20
C ILE A 953 -12.73 15.04 26.05
N CYS A 954 -11.61 15.73 26.26
CA CYS A 954 -10.26 15.19 26.28
C CYS A 954 -9.64 15.43 27.66
N MET A 955 -9.89 14.54 28.62
CA MET A 955 -9.41 14.69 30.00
C MET A 955 -7.88 14.68 30.09
N ALA A 956 -7.29 15.78 30.57
CA ALA A 956 -5.85 15.92 30.77
C ALA A 956 -5.47 15.72 32.24
N LYS A 957 -5.20 14.47 32.63
CA LYS A 957 -4.71 14.08 33.97
C LYS A 957 -3.36 13.38 33.90
N THR A 958 -2.82 13.01 35.07
CA THR A 958 -1.65 12.12 35.15
C THR A 958 -1.95 10.74 34.54
N PRO A 959 -1.00 10.13 33.79
CA PRO A 959 -1.15 8.75 33.35
C PRO A 959 -0.76 7.73 34.42
N LEU A 960 -0.09 8.13 35.50
CA LEU A 960 0.52 7.19 36.46
C LEU A 960 -0.45 6.65 37.52
N SER A 961 -1.72 7.06 37.45
CA SER A 961 -2.81 6.66 38.34
C SER A 961 -4.15 6.83 37.63
N LEU A 962 -5.17 6.07 38.04
CA LEU A 962 -6.56 6.33 37.66
C LEU A 962 -7.05 7.68 38.21
N SER A 963 -6.55 8.11 39.39
CA SER A 963 -6.87 9.41 39.98
C SER A 963 -6.07 10.57 39.37
N GLY A 964 -6.23 11.77 39.95
CA GLY A 964 -5.38 12.93 39.62
C GLY A 964 -3.98 12.89 40.24
N ASP A 965 -3.69 11.97 41.15
CA ASP A 965 -2.43 11.92 41.91
C ASP A 965 -1.52 10.77 41.41
N PRO A 966 -0.31 11.05 40.89
CA PRO A 966 0.61 10.03 40.37
C PRO A 966 1.15 9.06 41.43
N SER A 967 1.07 9.39 42.72
CA SER A 967 1.56 8.52 43.81
C SER A 967 0.62 7.37 44.12
N ILE A 968 -0.69 7.54 43.89
CA ILE A 968 -1.72 6.55 44.19
C ILE A 968 -1.70 5.42 43.15
N LYS A 969 -1.68 4.16 43.62
CA LYS A 969 -1.65 2.95 42.78
C LYS A 969 -2.88 2.06 43.03
N GLY A 970 -2.99 0.95 42.29
CA GLY A 970 -4.13 0.04 42.36
C GLY A 970 -5.38 0.61 41.67
N VAL A 971 -6.52 0.56 42.37
CA VAL A 971 -7.80 1.13 41.94
C VAL A 971 -8.34 2.03 43.05
N PRO A 972 -8.02 3.33 43.06
CA PRO A 972 -8.68 4.28 43.95
C PRO A 972 -10.17 4.40 43.57
N VAL A 973 -11.01 4.53 44.59
CA VAL A 973 -12.47 4.69 44.47
C VAL A 973 -12.93 5.87 45.32
N ASP A 974 -14.09 6.44 44.99
CA ASP A 974 -14.79 7.51 45.73
C ASP A 974 -13.96 8.77 46.03
N PHE A 975 -12.87 8.98 45.28
CA PHE A 975 -12.04 10.19 45.39
C PHE A 975 -12.68 11.36 44.62
N THR A 976 -12.39 12.58 45.04
CA THR A 976 -12.78 13.81 44.34
C THR A 976 -11.76 14.16 43.26
N LEU A 977 -12.20 14.30 42.00
CA LEU A 977 -11.36 14.80 40.93
C LEU A 977 -11.44 16.34 40.86
N LYS A 978 -10.32 17.03 41.08
CA LYS A 978 -10.24 18.49 40.94
C LYS A 978 -9.81 18.89 39.53
N ILE A 979 -10.64 19.71 38.87
CA ILE A 979 -10.34 20.34 37.58
C ILE A 979 -9.96 21.81 37.84
N ASN A 980 -8.69 22.11 37.61
CA ASN A 980 -8.06 23.39 37.90
C ASN A 980 -7.84 24.27 36.66
N ASP A 981 -8.07 23.76 35.46
CA ASP A 981 -8.06 24.56 34.23
C ASP A 981 -8.89 23.90 33.13
N ILE A 982 -9.29 24.67 32.11
CA ILE A 982 -9.99 24.14 30.93
C ILE A 982 -9.61 24.96 29.70
N SER A 983 -9.40 24.28 28.58
CA SER A 983 -9.10 24.91 27.29
C SER A 983 -9.89 24.23 26.17
N ILE A 984 -9.93 24.85 24.99
CA ILE A 984 -10.60 24.31 23.80
C ILE A 984 -9.61 24.13 22.67
N SER A 985 -9.74 23.03 21.92
CA SER A 985 -9.08 22.82 20.63
C SER A 985 -10.16 22.74 19.56
N ALA A 986 -10.59 23.90 19.07
CA ALA A 986 -11.78 24.05 18.23
C ALA A 986 -11.62 23.49 16.80
N GLY A 987 -10.40 23.52 16.24
CA GLY A 987 -10.08 22.88 14.97
C GLY A 987 -9.90 21.37 15.11
N ALA A 988 -9.31 20.91 16.22
CA ALA A 988 -9.23 19.48 16.52
C ALA A 988 -10.62 18.89 16.86
N GLY A 989 -11.50 19.71 17.46
CA GLY A 989 -12.89 19.40 17.77
C GLY A 989 -13.10 18.74 19.13
N PHE A 990 -12.42 19.21 20.18
CA PHE A 990 -12.64 18.75 21.56
C PHE A 990 -12.33 19.84 22.61
N ILE A 991 -12.89 19.66 23.81
CA ILE A 991 -12.60 20.46 25.01
C ILE A 991 -11.59 19.69 25.88
N VAL A 992 -10.67 20.39 26.53
CA VAL A 992 -9.58 19.82 27.34
C VAL A 992 -9.68 20.32 28.79
N PRO A 993 -10.42 19.61 29.67
CA PRO A 993 -10.37 19.83 31.12
C PRO A 993 -9.06 19.29 31.68
N ILE A 994 -8.43 20.05 32.57
CA ILE A 994 -7.10 19.77 33.11
C ILE A 994 -7.21 19.46 34.59
N CYS A 995 -6.58 18.37 35.00
CA CYS A 995 -6.51 17.89 36.38
C CYS A 995 -5.05 17.93 36.85
N GLY A 996 -4.72 18.92 37.70
CA GLY A 996 -3.37 19.12 38.22
C GLY A 996 -2.47 19.90 37.28
N GLU A 997 -1.15 19.70 37.36
CA GLU A 997 -0.19 20.37 36.49
C GLU A 997 0.23 19.48 35.32
N ILE A 998 -0.06 19.92 34.09
CA ILE A 998 0.34 19.23 32.87
C ILE A 998 1.45 20.05 32.17
N THR A 999 2.68 19.55 32.23
CA THR A 999 3.84 20.17 31.58
C THR A 999 3.72 20.06 30.06
N ARG A 1000 3.52 21.19 29.37
CA ARG A 1000 3.48 21.28 27.89
C ARG A 1000 4.83 21.56 27.24
N MET A 1001 5.85 21.86 28.04
CA MET A 1001 7.24 22.04 27.60
C MET A 1001 8.17 21.35 28.61
N PRO A 1002 8.67 20.14 28.31
CA PRO A 1002 9.61 19.44 29.19
C PRO A 1002 10.92 20.22 29.34
N GLY A 1003 11.76 19.79 30.28
CA GLY A 1003 13.11 20.33 30.45
C GLY A 1003 14.11 19.19 30.50
N LEU A 1004 15.34 19.43 30.04
CA LEU A 1004 16.45 18.51 30.24
C LEU A 1004 16.68 18.21 31.74
N SER A 1005 17.20 17.02 32.01
CA SER A 1005 17.64 16.55 33.32
C SER A 1005 19.02 17.14 33.70
N THR A 1006 19.53 16.85 34.89
CA THR A 1006 20.90 17.25 35.31
C THR A 1006 21.98 16.56 34.46
N ARG A 1007 21.72 15.34 33.98
CA ARG A 1007 22.54 14.63 33.00
C ARG A 1007 21.65 14.18 31.84
N PRO A 1008 21.47 15.00 30.80
CA PRO A 1008 20.77 14.61 29.59
C PRO A 1008 21.56 13.55 28.81
N SER A 1009 20.86 12.78 27.97
CA SER A 1009 21.44 11.76 27.09
C SER A 1009 22.45 12.33 26.07
N ILE A 1010 22.39 13.63 25.75
CA ILE A 1010 23.34 14.33 24.86
C ILE A 1010 24.81 14.07 25.21
N TYR A 1011 25.15 13.90 26.50
CA TYR A 1011 26.53 13.65 26.93
C TYR A 1011 27.13 12.34 26.42
N ASP A 1012 26.29 11.39 26.02
CA ASP A 1012 26.70 10.07 25.56
C ASP A 1012 26.56 9.93 24.02
N MET A 1013 26.00 10.94 23.35
CA MET A 1013 25.73 10.91 21.90
C MET A 1013 26.88 11.45 21.06
N ASP A 1014 27.20 10.75 19.97
CA ASP A 1014 28.14 11.23 18.95
C ASP A 1014 27.78 10.69 17.56
N LEU A 1015 28.49 11.13 16.52
CA LEU A 1015 28.44 10.59 15.16
C LEU A 1015 29.80 9.99 14.80
N ASN A 1016 29.84 8.69 14.57
CA ASN A 1016 31.05 8.02 14.15
C ASN A 1016 31.51 8.56 12.79
N THR A 1017 32.69 9.19 12.73
CA THR A 1017 33.15 9.89 11.52
C THR A 1017 33.71 8.96 10.44
N GLU A 1018 33.92 7.68 10.75
CA GLU A 1018 34.37 6.66 9.80
C GLU A 1018 33.19 5.88 9.20
N THR A 1019 32.21 5.47 10.02
CA THR A 1019 31.04 4.68 9.57
C THR A 1019 29.81 5.53 9.23
N GLY A 1020 29.69 6.72 9.81
CA GLY A 1020 28.48 7.55 9.74
C GLY A 1020 27.35 7.09 10.68
N GLU A 1021 27.61 6.13 11.57
CA GLU A 1021 26.63 5.60 12.53
C GLU A 1021 26.47 6.54 13.75
N ILE A 1022 25.27 6.55 14.33
CA ILE A 1022 24.96 7.38 15.51
C ILE A 1022 25.23 6.57 16.78
N GLU A 1023 26.08 7.10 17.63
CA GLU A 1023 26.44 6.50 18.92
C GLU A 1023 25.58 7.11 20.05
N GLY A 1024 25.30 6.35 21.12
CA GLY A 1024 24.69 6.84 22.36
C GLY A 1024 23.22 7.27 22.33
N LEU A 1025 22.53 7.18 21.19
CA LEU A 1025 21.12 7.59 21.05
C LEU A 1025 20.15 6.77 21.92
N PHE A 1026 20.52 5.53 22.25
CA PHE A 1026 19.73 4.50 22.93
C PHE A 1026 20.53 3.84 24.07
#